data_AF-A0A954X3C4-F1
#
_entry.id   AF-A0A954X3C4-F1
#
_cell.length_a   1.000
_cell.length_b   1.000
_cell.length_c   1.000
_cell.angle_alpha   90.00
_cell.angle_beta   90.00
_cell.angle_gamma   90.00
#
_symmetry.space_group_name_H-M   'P 1'
#
loop_
_entity.id
_entity.type
_entity.pdbx_description
1 polymer ?
#
loop_
_entity_poly.entity_id
_entity_poly.type
_entity_poly.pdbx_seq_one_letter_code
_entity_poly.pdbx_strand_id
1 'polypeptide(L)'
;PAWPVWAVGGALACAAIAWLATLAAEPEWRTATARLALLPVEYTTVDVKPLPEKIALGESLKVEATIVGRPLDEARVLYRPVDSDEAWSELPMDSSDGDLLVGAVQAEIADVRRDIEVLVEAGPREHPPQLVVVRIPLELVQWKAKVEPPAYTRLPISEADAESLQVPEGSAVTLTATYNRPPTTVEASLLPDNTGADLPLELQDTTAQGTLANLRQSLEVSLHARAADAMTNDSPPLPMRVIPDQLPLVRFTSPEEKAEAIPTAEVRFSIEASDDYGLSRVGIRYKIGNGPEQTMWEATPADLPDQLRHTVTFPLEELELTFNEAITYYAIVEDNRQPEPQQAVSEMRFLDIRPFQREYELRESNCNGQCQGECLSLEKLIDQQRATLQRTFAAERRGAQSEAARLAEEEAELLDKTESLTAALESKVGPIPPLHRAIEAMQYATTALESAALPMGVFNEEEALAQLIQARKNLRKILKLSNSQSAACKQVDRQEQQKLRPPEREQQEQEKKEQQLARLRQEMQKLAQQQKSFCQSASQCSSSSSSSSAKSQAHSQSQSQPQSQAQPQSQQSQQAESKSPSQSQSESQSQSESQPSSQSPSRSSPSEMRQQLVEQQRTNAAEAERIQRELESGEFGELAPQRMQEAGKAIAQSGQSLSKENDADAIEQAESAAAELERL
;
A
#
# COMPACT_ATOMS: atom_id res chain seq x y z
N PRO A 1 42.88 -111.13 38.01
CA PRO A 1 43.83 -110.25 37.28
C PRO A 1 43.56 -108.78 37.60
N ALA A 2 44.32 -108.23 38.54
CA ALA A 2 44.37 -106.81 38.79
C ALA A 2 44.83 -106.11 37.50
N TRP A 3 44.02 -105.21 36.95
CA TRP A 3 44.52 -104.31 35.91
C TRP A 3 45.70 -103.52 36.46
N PRO A 4 46.81 -103.41 35.72
CA PRO A 4 47.96 -102.66 36.19
C PRO A 4 47.54 -101.19 36.33
N VAL A 5 47.76 -100.63 37.52
CA VAL A 5 47.47 -99.22 37.88
C VAL A 5 48.06 -98.23 36.84
N TRP A 6 49.08 -98.66 36.11
CA TRP A 6 49.79 -97.91 35.07
C TRP A 6 48.99 -97.79 33.77
N ALA A 7 48.17 -98.79 33.42
CA ALA A 7 47.29 -98.74 32.25
C ALA A 7 46.10 -97.79 32.46
N VAL A 8 45.60 -97.70 33.70
CA VAL A 8 44.56 -96.73 34.08
C VAL A 8 45.13 -95.30 34.08
N GLY A 9 46.36 -95.11 34.56
CA GLY A 9 47.05 -93.81 34.53
C GLY A 9 47.37 -93.31 33.11
N GLY A 10 47.78 -94.20 32.20
CA GLY A 10 48.02 -93.85 30.79
C GLY A 10 46.75 -93.44 30.05
N ALA A 11 45.64 -94.15 30.27
CA ALA A 11 44.35 -93.79 29.68
C ALA A 11 43.84 -92.42 30.18
N LEU A 12 44.02 -92.11 31.47
CA LEU A 12 43.68 -90.80 32.05
C LEU A 12 44.55 -89.67 31.49
N ALA A 13 45.85 -89.90 31.27
CA ALA A 13 46.75 -88.91 30.68
C ALA A 13 46.39 -88.61 29.21
N CYS A 14 46.08 -89.63 28.42
CA CYS A 14 45.59 -89.45 27.05
C CYS A 14 44.24 -88.73 27.01
N ALA A 15 43.33 -89.02 27.95
CA ALA A 15 42.06 -88.31 28.06
C ALA A 15 42.26 -86.83 28.47
N ALA A 16 43.18 -86.54 29.37
CA ALA A 16 43.50 -85.17 29.78
C ALA A 16 44.16 -84.36 28.65
N ILE A 17 45.05 -84.96 27.86
CA ILE A 17 45.66 -84.31 26.69
C ILE A 17 44.61 -84.09 25.60
N ALA A 18 43.74 -85.06 25.33
CA ALA A 18 42.62 -84.91 24.39
C ALA A 18 41.66 -83.79 24.84
N TRP A 19 41.36 -83.72 26.13
CA TRP A 19 40.52 -82.68 26.70
C TRP A 19 41.15 -81.28 26.62
N LEU A 20 42.46 -81.17 26.89
CA LEU A 20 43.23 -79.92 26.71
C LEU A 20 43.33 -79.50 25.23
N ALA A 21 43.42 -80.46 24.31
CA ALA A 21 43.40 -80.19 22.87
C ALA A 21 42.03 -79.68 22.41
N THR A 22 40.93 -80.28 22.88
CA THR A 22 39.56 -79.79 22.59
C THR A 22 39.28 -78.43 23.21
N LEU A 23 39.82 -78.17 24.42
CA LEU A 23 39.78 -76.85 25.07
C LEU A 23 40.51 -75.76 24.27
N ALA A 24 41.58 -76.10 23.56
CA ALA A 24 42.32 -75.15 22.73
C ALA A 24 41.66 -74.94 21.35
N ALA A 25 41.01 -75.98 20.81
CA ALA A 25 40.43 -75.96 19.47
C ALA A 25 39.04 -75.28 19.42
N GLU A 26 38.21 -75.49 20.44
CA GLU A 26 36.81 -75.05 20.41
C GLU A 26 36.46 -74.17 21.63
N PRO A 27 36.03 -72.91 21.40
CA PRO A 27 35.60 -72.00 22.47
C PRO A 27 34.47 -72.56 23.34
N GLU A 28 33.59 -73.39 22.77
CA GLU A 28 32.46 -74.02 23.47
C GLU A 28 32.90 -75.05 24.53
N TRP A 29 34.01 -75.75 24.29
CA TRP A 29 34.57 -76.66 25.29
C TRP A 29 35.18 -75.89 26.46
N ARG A 30 35.66 -74.67 26.25
CA ARG A 30 36.18 -73.80 27.32
C ARG A 30 35.06 -73.35 28.26
N THR A 31 33.93 -72.93 27.71
CA THR A 31 32.74 -72.53 28.50
C THR A 31 32.10 -73.73 29.20
N ALA A 32 31.99 -74.89 28.53
CA ALA A 32 31.48 -76.13 29.13
C ALA A 32 32.36 -76.62 30.29
N THR A 33 33.68 -76.56 30.11
CA THR A 33 34.66 -76.93 31.14
C THR A 33 34.67 -75.97 32.32
N ALA A 34 34.58 -74.66 32.06
CA ALA A 34 34.49 -73.65 33.10
C ALA A 34 33.23 -73.87 33.98
N ARG A 35 32.10 -74.22 33.37
CA ARG A 35 30.88 -74.60 34.12
C ARG A 35 31.03 -75.89 34.91
N LEU A 36 31.74 -76.89 34.36
CA LEU A 36 32.06 -78.13 35.07
C LEU A 36 32.96 -77.86 36.30
N ALA A 37 33.76 -76.80 36.25
CA ALA A 37 34.53 -76.25 37.36
C ALA A 37 33.75 -75.24 38.24
N LEU A 38 32.42 -75.17 38.08
CA LEU A 38 31.52 -74.27 38.83
C LEU A 38 31.81 -72.76 38.64
N LEU A 39 32.52 -72.37 37.58
CA LEU A 39 32.71 -70.97 37.24
C LEU A 39 31.43 -70.40 36.58
N PRO A 40 31.04 -69.15 36.91
CA PRO A 40 29.85 -68.51 36.38
C PRO A 40 30.09 -67.97 34.95
N VAL A 41 30.41 -68.86 34.01
CA VAL A 41 30.61 -68.51 32.60
C VAL A 41 29.37 -68.89 31.82
N GLU A 42 28.93 -68.02 30.92
CA GLU A 42 27.69 -68.18 30.17
C GLU A 42 27.95 -68.68 28.73
N TYR A 43 27.03 -69.46 28.16
CA TYR A 43 27.15 -69.93 26.77
C TYR A 43 26.82 -68.83 25.76
N THR A 44 25.98 -67.88 26.15
CA THR A 44 25.56 -66.74 25.34
C THR A 44 25.54 -65.53 26.24
N THR A 45 26.03 -64.39 25.76
CA THR A 45 25.92 -63.08 26.39
C THR A 45 25.19 -62.15 25.43
N VAL A 46 24.17 -61.46 25.94
CA VAL A 46 23.38 -60.48 25.19
C VAL A 46 23.66 -59.12 25.79
N ASP A 47 24.22 -58.22 24.99
CA ASP A 47 24.49 -56.84 25.37
C ASP A 47 23.52 -55.94 24.62
N VAL A 48 22.52 -55.41 25.33
CA VAL A 48 21.52 -54.51 24.77
C VAL A 48 22.06 -53.09 24.85
N LYS A 49 22.11 -52.41 23.71
CA LYS A 49 22.52 -51.01 23.67
C LYS A 49 21.49 -50.16 24.43
N PRO A 50 21.91 -49.21 25.28
CA PRO A 50 20.98 -48.36 26.02
C PRO A 50 20.08 -47.60 25.06
N LEU A 51 18.77 -47.65 25.30
CA LEU A 51 17.79 -46.92 24.51
C LEU A 51 17.88 -45.42 24.83
N PRO A 52 17.51 -44.56 23.88
CA PRO A 52 17.36 -43.14 24.17
C PRO A 52 16.27 -42.94 25.23
N GLU A 53 16.58 -42.15 26.27
CA GLU A 53 15.62 -41.80 27.31
C GLU A 53 14.41 -41.00 26.74
N LYS A 54 14.62 -40.29 25.62
CA LYS A 54 13.63 -39.41 25.01
C LYS A 54 13.64 -39.51 23.48
N ILE A 55 12.46 -39.62 22.87
CA ILE A 55 12.26 -39.73 21.41
C ILE A 55 11.28 -38.65 20.93
N ALA A 56 11.37 -38.19 19.67
CA ALA A 56 10.41 -37.24 19.13
C ALA A 56 9.07 -37.93 18.78
N LEU A 57 7.97 -37.17 18.83
CA LEU A 57 6.64 -37.66 18.45
C LEU A 57 6.64 -38.24 17.02
N GLY A 58 6.28 -39.52 16.91
CA GLY A 58 6.17 -40.23 15.62
C GLY A 58 7.50 -40.72 15.04
N GLU A 59 8.62 -40.55 15.74
CA GLU A 59 9.92 -41.10 15.34
C GLU A 59 9.98 -42.61 15.64
N SER A 60 10.67 -43.36 14.78
CA SER A 60 10.89 -44.79 14.99
C SER A 60 11.97 -45.06 16.02
N LEU A 61 11.69 -45.92 17.00
CA LEU A 61 12.67 -46.36 17.99
C LEU A 61 13.40 -47.61 17.47
N LYS A 62 14.73 -47.48 17.27
CA LYS A 62 15.60 -48.61 16.92
C LYS A 62 16.20 -49.25 18.17
N VAL A 63 15.94 -50.54 18.34
CA VAL A 63 16.46 -51.36 19.43
C VAL A 63 17.57 -52.24 18.87
N GLU A 64 18.79 -52.08 19.36
CA GLU A 64 19.97 -52.84 18.94
C GLU A 64 20.49 -53.69 20.11
N ALA A 65 20.76 -54.97 19.85
CA ALA A 65 21.43 -55.86 20.80
C ALA A 65 22.52 -56.66 20.12
N THR A 66 23.59 -56.97 20.86
CA THR A 66 24.71 -57.79 20.37
C THR A 66 24.70 -59.13 21.09
N ILE A 67 24.56 -60.21 20.33
CA ILE A 67 24.54 -61.59 20.83
C ILE A 67 25.90 -62.24 20.56
N VAL A 68 26.62 -62.62 21.61
CA VAL A 68 27.94 -63.28 21.53
C VAL A 68 27.88 -64.66 22.18
N GLY A 69 28.44 -65.67 21.53
CA GLY A 69 28.45 -67.05 22.03
C GLY A 69 27.58 -67.97 21.18
N ARG A 70 26.74 -68.80 21.81
CA ARG A 70 25.87 -69.74 21.11
C ARG A 70 24.71 -68.99 20.39
N PRO A 71 24.42 -69.31 19.11
CA PRO A 71 23.28 -68.75 18.38
C PRO A 71 21.97 -68.97 19.13
N LEU A 72 21.11 -67.94 19.09
CA LEU A 72 19.73 -68.01 19.58
C LEU A 72 18.77 -68.28 18.40
N ASP A 73 17.72 -69.05 18.68
CA ASP A 73 16.66 -69.34 17.71
C ASP A 73 15.67 -68.16 17.60
N GLU A 74 15.45 -67.41 18.70
CA GLU A 74 14.50 -66.30 18.75
C GLU A 74 14.98 -65.18 19.71
N ALA A 75 14.78 -63.93 19.30
CA ALA A 75 14.88 -62.74 20.14
C ALA A 75 13.74 -61.78 19.78
N ARG A 76 13.11 -61.17 20.78
CA ARG A 76 11.91 -60.34 20.65
C ARG A 76 12.06 -59.06 21.46
N VAL A 77 11.50 -57.98 20.95
CA VAL A 77 11.27 -56.74 21.66
C VAL A 77 9.81 -56.68 22.06
N LEU A 78 9.58 -56.59 23.36
CA LEU A 78 8.28 -56.36 23.96
C LEU A 78 8.14 -54.87 24.26
N TYR A 79 7.06 -54.24 23.84
CA TYR A 79 6.78 -52.86 24.21
C TYR A 79 5.31 -52.64 24.57
N ARG A 80 5.05 -51.67 25.46
CA ARG A 80 3.68 -51.25 25.83
C ARG A 80 3.64 -49.78 26.25
N PRO A 81 2.49 -49.10 26.15
CA PRO A 81 2.34 -47.76 26.71
C PRO A 81 2.43 -47.77 28.24
N VAL A 82 3.06 -46.75 28.84
CA VAL A 82 3.29 -46.66 30.30
C VAL A 82 1.99 -46.57 31.10
N ASP A 83 1.00 -45.83 30.58
CA ASP A 83 -0.29 -45.60 31.26
C ASP A 83 -1.35 -46.69 30.95
N SER A 84 -0.92 -47.88 30.52
CA SER A 84 -1.79 -48.93 30.03
C SER A 84 -1.47 -50.31 30.63
N ASP A 85 -2.50 -51.01 31.11
CA ASP A 85 -2.43 -52.43 31.49
C ASP A 85 -2.57 -53.36 30.26
N GLU A 86 -2.38 -52.83 29.05
CA GLU A 86 -2.40 -53.61 27.81
C GLU A 86 -1.32 -54.70 27.80
N ALA A 87 -1.62 -55.78 27.09
CA ALA A 87 -0.65 -56.85 26.85
C ALA A 87 0.53 -56.31 26.05
N TRP A 88 1.73 -56.82 26.34
CA TRP A 88 2.95 -56.47 25.61
C TRP A 88 2.80 -56.75 24.12
N SER A 89 3.15 -55.77 23.30
CA SER A 89 3.26 -55.94 21.86
C SER A 89 4.63 -56.51 21.52
N GLU A 90 4.67 -57.62 20.78
CA GLU A 90 5.91 -58.33 20.46
C GLU A 90 6.39 -58.01 19.05
N LEU A 91 7.68 -57.71 18.91
CA LEU A 91 8.36 -57.51 17.63
C LEU A 91 9.57 -58.47 17.55
N PRO A 92 9.70 -59.31 16.51
CA PRO A 92 10.91 -60.12 16.34
C PRO A 92 12.12 -59.24 16.06
N MET A 93 13.29 -59.63 16.57
CA MET A 93 14.57 -59.01 16.21
C MET A 93 15.20 -59.76 15.05
N ASP A 94 15.62 -59.01 14.03
CA ASP A 94 16.25 -59.57 12.84
C ASP A 94 17.78 -59.45 12.92
N SER A 95 18.50 -60.44 12.39
CA SER A 95 19.96 -60.40 12.23
C SER A 95 20.35 -60.06 10.79
N SER A 96 21.48 -59.38 10.61
CA SER A 96 22.01 -59.10 9.26
C SER A 96 22.70 -60.29 8.61
N ASP A 97 23.06 -61.33 9.38
CA ASP A 97 24.02 -62.38 8.98
C ASP A 97 23.43 -63.81 8.89
N GLY A 98 22.09 -63.96 8.84
CA GLY A 98 21.41 -65.22 8.50
C GLY A 98 20.28 -65.61 9.47
N ASP A 99 19.78 -66.84 9.33
CA ASP A 99 18.62 -67.37 10.07
C ASP A 99 18.88 -67.63 11.57
N LEU A 100 20.15 -67.71 11.99
CA LEU A 100 20.54 -67.89 13.40
C LEU A 100 21.03 -66.57 13.98
N LEU A 101 20.50 -66.18 15.13
CA LEU A 101 20.79 -64.88 15.74
C LEU A 101 22.15 -64.89 16.44
N VAL A 102 23.18 -64.36 15.76
CA VAL A 102 24.54 -64.15 16.26
C VAL A 102 25.06 -62.81 15.75
N GLY A 103 25.73 -62.03 16.59
CA GLY A 103 26.21 -60.71 16.23
C GLY A 103 25.17 -59.63 16.51
N ALA A 104 25.11 -58.60 15.66
CA ALA A 104 24.20 -57.48 15.83
C ALA A 104 22.79 -57.86 15.34
N VAL A 105 21.81 -57.76 16.25
CA VAL A 105 20.38 -57.90 15.97
C VAL A 105 19.67 -56.59 16.21
N GLN A 106 18.64 -56.30 15.40
CA GLN A 106 17.90 -55.05 15.48
C GLN A 106 16.39 -55.26 15.32
N ALA A 107 15.61 -54.41 15.97
CA ALA A 107 14.18 -54.26 15.77
C ALA A 107 13.81 -52.77 15.74
N GLU A 108 12.79 -52.42 14.97
CA GLU A 108 12.33 -51.03 14.83
C GLU A 108 10.85 -50.93 15.21
N ILE A 109 10.56 -50.15 16.25
CA ILE A 109 9.19 -49.79 16.62
C ILE A 109 8.85 -48.50 15.88
N ALA A 110 7.99 -48.59 14.88
CA ALA A 110 7.59 -47.44 14.06
C ALA A 110 6.52 -46.57 14.74
N ASP A 111 6.54 -45.27 14.45
CA ASP A 111 5.51 -44.28 14.83
C ASP A 111 5.19 -44.25 16.34
N VAL A 112 6.21 -44.02 17.17
CA VAL A 112 6.05 -43.95 18.64
C VAL A 112 5.38 -42.63 19.03
N ARG A 113 4.11 -42.71 19.45
CA ARG A 113 3.28 -41.52 19.79
C ARG A 113 2.99 -41.30 21.27
N ARG A 114 3.26 -42.30 22.11
CA ARG A 114 3.03 -42.28 23.56
C ARG A 114 4.25 -42.81 24.27
N ASP A 115 4.42 -42.45 25.55
CA ASP A 115 5.48 -43.00 26.38
C ASP A 115 5.37 -44.53 26.43
N ILE A 116 6.47 -45.22 26.14
CA ILE A 116 6.51 -46.68 26.08
C ILE A 116 7.54 -47.25 27.05
N GLU A 117 7.19 -48.37 27.66
CA GLU A 117 8.15 -49.27 28.30
C GLU A 117 8.60 -50.29 27.27
N VAL A 118 9.91 -50.51 27.18
CA VAL A 118 10.53 -51.44 26.23
C VAL A 118 11.34 -52.48 26.99
N LEU A 119 11.09 -53.74 26.67
CA LEU A 119 11.72 -54.91 27.25
C LEU A 119 12.31 -55.75 26.10
N VAL A 120 13.55 -56.22 26.25
CA VAL A 120 14.19 -57.10 25.28
C VAL A 120 14.30 -58.50 25.88
N GLU A 121 13.71 -59.47 25.18
CA GLU A 121 13.76 -60.89 25.51
C GLU A 121 14.60 -61.63 24.48
N ALA A 122 15.73 -62.19 24.91
CA ALA A 122 16.65 -62.91 24.04
C ALA A 122 16.97 -64.29 24.64
N GLY A 123 16.24 -65.31 24.19
CA GLY A 123 16.28 -66.64 24.76
C GLY A 123 15.78 -66.67 26.22
N PRO A 124 16.46 -67.33 27.17
CA PRO A 124 16.01 -67.43 28.56
C PRO A 124 16.30 -66.16 29.41
N ARG A 125 16.48 -64.99 28.77
CA ARG A 125 16.90 -63.75 29.43
C ARG A 125 15.93 -62.61 29.15
N GLU A 126 15.44 -62.05 30.24
CA GLU A 126 14.70 -60.79 30.28
C GLU A 126 15.67 -59.70 30.76
N HIS A 127 15.79 -58.62 29.98
CA HIS A 127 16.48 -57.42 30.42
C HIS A 127 15.55 -56.53 31.26
N PRO A 128 16.03 -55.61 32.11
CA PRO A 128 15.12 -54.71 32.84
C PRO A 128 14.37 -53.80 31.86
N PRO A 129 13.09 -53.47 32.13
CA PRO A 129 12.32 -52.57 31.27
C PRO A 129 12.97 -51.19 31.26
N GLN A 130 13.08 -50.60 30.07
CA GLN A 130 13.58 -49.25 29.85
C GLN A 130 12.41 -48.35 29.45
N LEU A 131 12.30 -47.19 30.12
CA LEU A 131 11.29 -46.18 29.83
C LEU A 131 11.78 -45.26 28.72
N VAL A 132 10.98 -45.10 27.67
CA VAL A 132 11.23 -44.14 26.59
C VAL A 132 10.10 -43.12 26.58
N VAL A 133 10.45 -41.85 26.87
CA VAL A 133 9.49 -40.74 26.95
C VAL A 133 9.37 -40.05 25.60
N VAL A 134 8.14 -39.83 25.13
CA VAL A 134 7.86 -39.13 23.88
C VAL A 134 7.80 -37.63 24.13
N ARG A 135 8.64 -36.89 23.42
CA ARG A 135 8.62 -35.42 23.44
C ARG A 135 7.58 -34.91 22.46
N ILE A 136 6.50 -34.37 23.00
CA ILE A 136 5.45 -33.68 22.25
C ILE A 136 5.87 -32.21 22.06
N PRO A 137 5.98 -31.69 20.81
CA PRO A 137 6.26 -30.28 20.60
C PRO A 137 5.13 -29.40 21.17
N LEU A 138 5.50 -28.25 21.74
CA LEU A 138 4.53 -27.25 22.13
C LEU A 138 4.09 -26.51 20.86
N GLU A 139 2.80 -26.54 20.55
CA GLU A 139 2.24 -25.94 19.34
C GLU A 139 1.08 -25.02 19.69
N LEU A 140 1.07 -23.84 19.06
CA LEU A 140 -0.07 -22.93 19.07
C LEU A 140 -1.13 -23.47 18.11
N VAL A 141 -2.26 -23.92 18.67
CA VAL A 141 -3.36 -24.54 17.92
C VAL A 141 -4.30 -23.49 17.33
N GLN A 142 -4.59 -22.45 18.10
CA GLN A 142 -5.52 -21.40 17.68
C GLN A 142 -5.16 -20.07 18.31
N TRP A 143 -5.29 -19.00 17.54
CA TRP A 143 -5.12 -17.63 18.01
C TRP A 143 -6.29 -16.75 17.59
N LYS A 144 -7.13 -16.37 18.56
CA LYS A 144 -8.29 -15.51 18.35
C LYS A 144 -8.02 -14.11 18.86
N ALA A 145 -8.63 -13.14 18.21
CA ALA A 145 -8.68 -11.76 18.63
C ALA A 145 -10.13 -11.32 18.79
N LYS A 146 -10.43 -10.72 19.94
CA LYS A 146 -11.67 -9.98 20.18
C LYS A 146 -11.34 -8.50 20.14
N VAL A 147 -11.97 -7.78 19.20
CA VAL A 147 -11.75 -6.35 18.99
C VAL A 147 -12.95 -5.59 19.50
N GLU A 148 -12.70 -4.66 20.40
CA GLU A 148 -13.67 -3.69 20.92
C GLU A 148 -13.26 -2.29 20.44
N PRO A 149 -13.88 -1.79 19.36
CA PRO A 149 -13.61 -0.45 18.86
C PRO A 149 -14.03 0.65 19.86
N PRO A 150 -13.44 1.86 19.77
CA PRO A 150 -13.90 2.99 20.57
C PRO A 150 -15.38 3.30 20.35
N ALA A 151 -16.07 3.73 21.41
CA ALA A 151 -17.51 3.96 21.37
C ALA A 151 -17.96 4.97 20.28
N TYR A 152 -17.13 5.96 19.96
CA TYR A 152 -17.45 6.97 18.94
C TYR A 152 -17.56 6.39 17.51
N THR A 153 -16.84 5.30 17.24
CA THR A 153 -16.87 4.62 15.93
C THR A 153 -18.22 3.95 15.63
N ARG A 154 -19.05 3.71 16.66
CA ARG A 154 -20.34 3.02 16.58
C ARG A 154 -20.27 1.62 15.93
N LEU A 155 -19.07 1.04 15.84
CA LEU A 155 -18.85 -0.30 15.32
C LEU A 155 -19.15 -1.37 16.39
N PRO A 156 -19.72 -2.53 16.01
CA PRO A 156 -19.95 -3.64 16.94
C PRO A 156 -18.64 -4.32 17.32
N ILE A 157 -18.63 -4.95 18.50
CA ILE A 157 -17.54 -5.84 18.92
C ILE A 157 -17.45 -7.01 17.93
N SER A 158 -16.24 -7.30 17.46
CA SER A 158 -15.97 -8.36 16.49
C SER A 158 -14.98 -9.38 17.02
N GLU A 159 -15.19 -10.65 16.70
CA GLU A 159 -14.23 -11.72 16.95
C GLU A 159 -13.70 -12.24 15.61
N ALA A 160 -12.38 -12.33 15.49
CA ALA A 160 -11.69 -12.78 14.28
C ALA A 160 -10.47 -13.62 14.65
N ASP A 161 -9.94 -14.37 13.67
CA ASP A 161 -8.63 -15.00 13.81
C ASP A 161 -7.54 -13.93 13.76
N ALA A 162 -6.48 -14.15 14.52
CA ALA A 162 -5.44 -13.13 14.71
C ALA A 162 -4.55 -12.96 13.46
N GLU A 163 -4.51 -13.95 12.55
CA GLU A 163 -3.58 -14.06 11.39
C GLU A 163 -3.46 -12.81 10.50
N SER A 164 -4.49 -11.97 10.40
CA SER A 164 -4.41 -10.66 9.75
C SER A 164 -5.43 -9.70 10.32
N LEU A 165 -5.15 -9.18 11.51
CA LEU A 165 -6.07 -8.31 12.22
C LEU A 165 -5.92 -6.85 11.78
N GLN A 166 -7.01 -6.26 11.32
CA GLN A 166 -7.13 -4.82 11.08
C GLN A 166 -8.08 -4.23 12.10
N VAL A 167 -7.63 -3.22 12.85
CA VAL A 167 -8.42 -2.59 13.91
C VAL A 167 -8.43 -1.07 13.79
N PRO A 168 -9.55 -0.40 14.07
CA PRO A 168 -9.57 1.05 14.19
C PRO A 168 -8.62 1.55 15.29
N GLU A 169 -8.05 2.73 15.10
CA GLU A 169 -7.23 3.41 16.11
C GLU A 169 -7.98 3.57 17.44
N GLY A 170 -7.30 3.24 18.54
CA GLY A 170 -7.85 3.33 19.90
C GLY A 170 -8.67 2.11 20.32
N SER A 171 -8.80 1.08 19.48
CA SER A 171 -9.50 -0.16 19.85
C SER A 171 -8.79 -0.90 20.99
N ALA A 172 -9.57 -1.60 21.81
CA ALA A 172 -9.08 -2.60 22.75
C ALA A 172 -9.11 -3.98 22.09
N VAL A 173 -7.98 -4.68 22.09
CA VAL A 173 -7.83 -6.00 21.46
C VAL A 173 -7.47 -7.03 22.52
N THR A 174 -8.36 -8.00 22.74
CA THR A 174 -8.10 -9.14 23.60
C THR A 174 -7.67 -10.34 22.76
N LEU A 175 -6.41 -10.74 22.91
CA LEU A 175 -5.81 -11.88 22.24
C LEU A 175 -5.94 -13.13 23.11
N THR A 176 -6.42 -14.22 22.52
CA THR A 176 -6.57 -15.53 23.17
C THR A 176 -5.83 -16.59 22.36
N ALA A 177 -4.72 -17.06 22.90
CA ALA A 177 -3.89 -18.12 22.32
C ALA A 177 -4.21 -19.46 23.00
N THR A 178 -4.45 -20.51 22.22
CA THR A 178 -4.73 -21.87 22.69
C THR A 178 -3.63 -22.81 22.22
N TYR A 179 -2.98 -23.51 23.15
CA TYR A 179 -1.89 -24.45 22.88
C TYR A 179 -2.39 -25.90 22.93
N ASN A 180 -1.66 -26.81 22.28
CA ASN A 180 -1.95 -28.25 22.28
C ASN A 180 -1.79 -28.91 23.66
N ARG A 181 -1.06 -28.25 24.57
CA ARG A 181 -0.80 -28.68 25.95
C ARG A 181 -0.46 -27.47 26.84
N PRO A 182 -0.56 -27.57 28.18
CA PRO A 182 -0.42 -26.41 29.07
C PRO A 182 1.02 -25.89 29.12
N PRO A 183 1.29 -24.63 28.73
CA PRO A 183 2.59 -24.00 28.93
C PRO A 183 2.79 -23.55 30.38
N THR A 184 4.04 -23.47 30.81
CA THR A 184 4.44 -22.97 32.14
C THR A 184 4.64 -21.46 32.13
N THR A 185 5.19 -20.92 31.04
CA THR A 185 5.38 -19.47 30.85
C THR A 185 5.02 -19.10 29.42
N VAL A 186 4.40 -17.94 29.24
CA VAL A 186 4.15 -17.34 27.92
C VAL A 186 4.48 -15.85 28.04
N GLU A 187 5.41 -15.41 27.21
CA GLU A 187 5.83 -14.02 27.11
C GLU A 187 5.46 -13.50 25.72
N ALA A 188 5.02 -12.24 25.63
CA ALA A 188 4.77 -11.56 24.37
C ALA A 188 5.92 -10.60 24.07
N SER A 189 6.43 -10.62 22.85
CA SER A 189 7.28 -9.58 22.30
C SER A 189 6.48 -8.72 21.34
N LEU A 190 6.62 -7.40 21.46
CA LEU A 190 5.90 -6.41 20.66
C LEU A 190 6.93 -5.62 19.85
N LEU A 191 6.76 -5.58 18.53
CA LEU A 191 7.59 -4.76 17.66
C LEU A 191 6.73 -3.70 16.97
N PRO A 192 7.07 -2.40 17.07
CA PRO A 192 8.23 -1.85 17.76
C PRO A 192 8.01 -1.69 19.28
N ASP A 193 9.07 -1.95 20.05
CA ASP A 193 9.10 -2.01 21.53
C ASP A 193 8.89 -0.63 22.21
N ASN A 194 8.82 0.43 21.43
CA ASN A 194 8.67 1.82 21.87
C ASN A 194 7.21 2.31 21.88
N THR A 195 6.24 1.42 21.67
CA THR A 195 4.81 1.75 21.67
C THR A 195 4.26 2.03 23.07
N GLY A 196 4.99 1.68 24.15
CA GLY A 196 4.54 1.81 25.54
C GLY A 196 3.35 0.91 25.88
N ALA A 197 3.02 -0.02 24.99
CA ALA A 197 2.01 -1.05 25.18
C ALA A 197 2.68 -2.28 25.78
N ASP A 198 2.22 -2.72 26.95
CA ASP A 198 2.58 -4.02 27.52
C ASP A 198 1.45 -5.01 27.25
N LEU A 199 1.80 -6.26 26.91
CA LEU A 199 0.84 -7.35 26.78
C LEU A 199 1.05 -8.38 27.90
N PRO A 200 0.58 -8.11 29.13
CA PRO A 200 0.58 -9.12 30.17
C PRO A 200 -0.37 -10.25 29.77
N LEU A 201 0.13 -11.48 29.80
CA LEU A 201 -0.63 -12.68 29.47
C LEU A 201 -1.00 -13.42 30.75
N GLU A 202 -2.29 -13.66 30.93
CA GLU A 202 -2.83 -14.53 31.97
C GLU A 202 -2.94 -15.96 31.43
N LEU A 203 -2.36 -16.90 32.18
CA LEU A 203 -2.32 -18.32 31.84
C LEU A 203 -3.43 -19.08 32.57
N GLN A 204 -4.27 -19.77 31.80
CA GLN A 204 -5.32 -20.66 32.28
C GLN A 204 -5.24 -21.98 31.51
N ASP A 205 -4.68 -23.01 32.16
CA ASP A 205 -4.45 -24.35 31.58
C ASP A 205 -3.69 -24.29 30.24
N THR A 206 -4.39 -24.51 29.13
CA THR A 206 -3.85 -24.51 27.76
C THR A 206 -4.03 -23.17 27.05
N THR A 207 -4.62 -22.18 27.71
CA THR A 207 -4.95 -20.88 27.12
C THR A 207 -4.14 -19.76 27.76
N ALA A 208 -3.66 -18.84 26.93
CA ALA A 208 -3.02 -17.59 27.35
C ALA A 208 -3.83 -16.42 26.79
N GLN A 209 -4.23 -15.50 27.66
CA GLN A 209 -5.05 -14.34 27.30
C GLN A 209 -4.39 -13.03 27.70
N GLY A 210 -4.37 -12.05 26.81
CA GLY A 210 -3.89 -10.71 27.13
C GLY A 210 -4.71 -9.65 26.41
N THR A 211 -4.74 -8.44 26.95
CA THR A 211 -5.48 -7.32 26.37
C THR A 211 -4.56 -6.14 26.10
N LEU A 212 -4.52 -5.70 24.85
CA LEU A 212 -3.94 -4.44 24.43
C LEU A 212 -5.02 -3.37 24.45
N ALA A 213 -4.88 -2.37 25.31
CA ALA A 213 -5.80 -1.24 25.37
C ALA A 213 -5.30 -0.08 24.50
N ASN A 214 -6.22 0.63 23.85
CA ASN A 214 -5.95 1.88 23.14
C ASN A 214 -4.83 1.75 22.09
N LEU A 215 -4.97 0.79 21.18
CA LEU A 215 -3.95 0.53 20.16
C LEU A 215 -3.91 1.66 19.12
N ARG A 216 -2.80 2.43 19.08
CA ARG A 216 -2.66 3.62 18.21
C ARG A 216 -1.73 3.43 17.02
N GLN A 217 -0.87 2.43 17.06
CA GLN A 217 0.12 2.18 16.02
C GLN A 217 0.08 0.71 15.63
N SER A 218 0.36 0.45 14.35
CA SER A 218 0.53 -0.92 13.86
C SER A 218 1.74 -1.55 14.53
N LEU A 219 1.61 -2.82 14.93
CA LEU A 219 2.67 -3.54 15.61
C LEU A 219 2.62 -5.02 15.25
N GLU A 220 3.72 -5.72 15.50
CA GLU A 220 3.85 -7.16 15.36
C GLU A 220 3.90 -7.80 16.75
N VAL A 221 3.09 -8.83 16.96
CA VAL A 221 3.07 -9.61 18.21
C VAL A 221 3.70 -10.97 17.95
N SER A 222 4.69 -11.35 18.76
CA SER A 222 5.16 -12.74 18.80
C SER A 222 4.99 -13.29 20.22
N LEU A 223 4.46 -14.50 20.33
CA LEU A 223 4.35 -15.24 21.58
C LEU A 223 5.50 -16.24 21.70
N HIS A 224 6.14 -16.23 22.87
CA HIS A 224 7.20 -17.14 23.29
C HIS A 224 6.70 -17.97 24.47
N ALA A 225 6.36 -19.22 24.22
CA ALA A 225 5.85 -20.14 25.24
C ALA A 225 6.89 -21.20 25.61
N ARG A 226 6.91 -21.61 26.88
CA ARG A 226 7.75 -22.72 27.37
C ARG A 226 6.91 -23.66 28.24
N ALA A 227 7.07 -24.95 28.05
CA ALA A 227 6.45 -26.01 28.85
C ALA A 227 7.42 -26.58 29.91
N ALA A 228 6.88 -27.39 30.83
CA ALA A 228 7.62 -27.94 31.98
C ALA A 228 8.81 -28.85 31.60
N ASP A 229 8.75 -29.50 30.44
CA ASP A 229 9.81 -30.35 29.88
C ASP A 229 10.86 -29.56 29.06
N ALA A 230 10.85 -28.24 29.17
CA ALA A 230 11.71 -27.27 28.47
C ALA A 230 11.47 -27.16 26.96
N MET A 231 10.41 -27.75 26.39
CA MET A 231 10.01 -27.47 25.01
C MET A 231 9.49 -26.03 24.89
N THR A 232 9.89 -25.35 23.82
CA THR A 232 9.47 -23.98 23.52
C THR A 232 8.60 -23.92 22.27
N ASN A 233 7.76 -22.89 22.20
CA ASN A 233 7.04 -22.50 21.00
C ASN A 233 7.29 -21.01 20.76
N ASP A 234 7.92 -20.69 19.64
CA ASP A 234 8.08 -19.32 19.16
C ASP A 234 7.13 -19.15 17.99
N SER A 235 6.02 -18.45 18.23
CA SER A 235 5.05 -18.15 17.18
C SER A 235 5.64 -17.12 16.19
N PRO A 236 5.28 -17.20 14.90
CA PRO A 236 5.70 -16.21 13.92
C PRO A 236 5.15 -14.82 14.29
N PRO A 237 5.87 -13.74 13.95
CA PRO A 237 5.41 -12.38 14.20
C PRO A 237 4.12 -12.12 13.45
N LEU A 238 3.12 -11.69 14.20
CA LEU A 238 1.78 -11.48 13.69
C LEU A 238 1.51 -9.97 13.53
N PRO A 239 1.29 -9.48 12.30
CA PRO A 239 1.05 -8.07 12.08
C PRO A 239 -0.39 -7.70 12.48
N MET A 240 -0.52 -6.81 13.45
CA MET A 240 -1.76 -6.10 13.75
C MET A 240 -1.70 -4.71 13.13
N ARG A 241 -2.58 -4.46 12.17
CA ARG A 241 -2.63 -3.19 11.44
C ARG A 241 -3.68 -2.27 12.07
N VAL A 242 -3.25 -1.09 12.46
CA VAL A 242 -4.15 -0.03 12.92
C VAL A 242 -4.57 0.82 11.73
N ILE A 243 -5.88 0.99 11.57
CA ILE A 243 -6.47 1.93 10.63
C ILE A 243 -6.61 3.27 11.36
N PRO A 244 -5.82 4.31 10.99
CA PRO A 244 -5.87 5.61 11.63
C PRO A 244 -7.21 6.29 11.36
N ASP A 245 -7.65 7.08 12.33
CA ASP A 245 -8.82 7.94 12.22
C ASP A 245 -8.52 9.13 11.28
N GLN A 246 -9.39 9.38 10.29
CA GLN A 246 -9.15 10.42 9.29
C GLN A 246 -9.73 11.76 9.76
N LEU A 247 -9.08 12.87 9.38
CA LEU A 247 -9.67 14.18 9.65
C LEU A 247 -10.97 14.34 8.82
N PRO A 248 -11.99 14.99 9.40
CA PRO A 248 -13.22 15.28 8.68
C PRO A 248 -12.95 16.22 7.49
N LEU A 249 -13.78 16.12 6.46
CA LEU A 249 -13.68 16.94 5.26
C LEU A 249 -14.86 17.90 5.16
N VAL A 250 -14.60 19.15 4.78
CA VAL A 250 -15.65 20.14 4.51
C VAL A 250 -15.29 21.04 3.32
N ARG A 251 -16.26 21.30 2.44
CA ARG A 251 -16.09 22.16 1.27
C ARG A 251 -17.36 22.95 0.95
N PHE A 252 -17.19 24.11 0.32
CA PHE A 252 -18.29 24.87 -0.26
C PHE A 252 -18.59 24.41 -1.69
N THR A 253 -19.86 24.11 -1.97
CA THR A 253 -20.40 23.87 -3.31
C THR A 253 -21.03 25.13 -3.91
N SER A 254 -21.44 26.08 -3.08
CA SER A 254 -21.95 27.40 -3.50
C SER A 254 -21.59 28.44 -2.43
N PRO A 255 -21.30 29.69 -2.81
CA PRO A 255 -21.17 30.20 -4.17
C PRO A 255 -19.85 29.78 -4.83
N GLU A 256 -19.66 30.13 -6.11
CA GLU A 256 -18.40 29.93 -6.85
C GLU A 256 -17.23 30.66 -6.17
N GLU A 257 -15.99 30.25 -6.44
CA GLU A 257 -14.80 30.78 -5.78
C GLU A 257 -14.62 32.30 -5.93
N LYS A 258 -14.95 32.85 -7.10
CA LYS A 258 -14.92 34.30 -7.40
C LYS A 258 -16.32 34.90 -7.44
N ALA A 259 -17.09 34.69 -6.38
CA ALA A 259 -18.45 35.21 -6.29
C ALA A 259 -18.48 36.73 -6.05
N GLU A 260 -19.42 37.39 -6.72
CA GLU A 260 -19.74 38.81 -6.51
C GLU A 260 -21.22 38.96 -6.16
N ALA A 261 -21.53 39.86 -5.24
CA ALA A 261 -22.90 40.14 -4.82
C ALA A 261 -23.16 41.65 -4.67
N ILE A 262 -24.42 42.06 -4.73
CA ILE A 262 -24.83 43.42 -4.35
C ILE A 262 -25.16 43.44 -2.85
N PRO A 263 -25.08 44.60 -2.16
CA PRO A 263 -25.35 44.68 -0.72
C PRO A 263 -26.74 44.18 -0.29
N THR A 264 -27.72 44.21 -1.20
CA THR A 264 -29.10 43.78 -0.95
C THR A 264 -29.40 42.38 -1.51
N ALA A 265 -28.39 41.60 -1.88
CA ALA A 265 -28.58 40.27 -2.42
C ALA A 265 -28.81 39.24 -1.29
N GLU A 266 -29.57 38.20 -1.60
CA GLU A 266 -29.61 36.97 -0.83
C GLU A 266 -28.64 35.97 -1.47
N VAL A 267 -27.58 35.61 -0.75
CA VAL A 267 -26.57 34.68 -1.27
C VAL A 267 -26.72 33.31 -0.61
N ARG A 268 -26.67 32.26 -1.42
CA ARG A 268 -26.79 30.88 -0.93
C ARG A 268 -25.41 30.27 -0.71
N PHE A 269 -25.12 29.94 0.54
CA PHE A 269 -23.93 29.24 0.96
C PHE A 269 -24.30 27.77 1.13
N SER A 270 -23.72 26.91 0.29
CA SER A 270 -23.93 25.45 0.36
C SER A 270 -22.62 24.78 0.71
N ILE A 271 -22.65 23.93 1.72
CA ILE A 271 -21.51 23.14 2.19
C ILE A 271 -21.81 21.65 2.12
N GLU A 272 -20.76 20.88 1.91
CA GLU A 272 -20.75 19.43 2.09
C GLU A 272 -19.68 19.08 3.11
N ALA A 273 -20.06 18.33 4.15
CA ALA A 273 -19.16 17.80 5.16
C ALA A 273 -19.28 16.27 5.21
N SER A 274 -18.18 15.58 5.45
CA SER A 274 -18.15 14.12 5.55
C SER A 274 -17.03 13.65 6.45
N ASP A 275 -17.28 12.55 7.15
CA ASP A 275 -16.34 11.84 8.01
C ASP A 275 -16.57 10.32 7.90
N ASP A 276 -15.61 9.52 8.34
CA ASP A 276 -15.69 8.05 8.30
C ASP A 276 -16.45 7.45 9.50
N TYR A 277 -16.38 8.08 10.68
CA TYR A 277 -17.04 7.59 11.91
C TYR A 277 -18.17 8.50 12.42
N GLY A 278 -18.19 9.77 12.01
CA GLY A 278 -19.30 10.67 12.24
C GLY A 278 -18.90 12.11 12.51
N LEU A 279 -19.83 13.02 12.25
CA LEU A 279 -19.66 14.44 12.51
C LEU A 279 -20.21 14.81 13.91
N SER A 280 -19.59 15.78 14.59
CA SER A 280 -20.08 16.36 15.84
C SER A 280 -20.29 17.87 15.80
N ARG A 281 -19.68 18.59 14.87
CA ARG A 281 -19.94 20.01 14.67
C ARG A 281 -19.73 20.37 13.22
N VAL A 282 -20.64 21.16 12.65
CA VAL A 282 -20.45 21.76 11.33
C VAL A 282 -20.93 23.21 11.40
N GLY A 283 -20.17 24.15 10.86
CA GLY A 283 -20.57 25.55 10.86
C GLY A 283 -19.95 26.35 9.73
N ILE A 284 -20.51 27.54 9.50
CA ILE A 284 -20.03 28.54 8.56
C ILE A 284 -19.69 29.80 9.36
N ARG A 285 -18.43 30.22 9.27
CA ARG A 285 -17.92 31.46 9.88
C ARG A 285 -17.69 32.49 8.79
N TYR A 286 -17.83 33.76 9.16
CA TYR A 286 -17.54 34.87 8.25
C TYR A 286 -16.97 36.08 8.99
N LYS A 287 -16.28 36.93 8.25
CA LYS A 287 -15.76 38.23 8.67
C LYS A 287 -16.07 39.26 7.60
N ILE A 288 -16.27 40.52 8.02
CA ILE A 288 -16.44 41.65 7.13
C ILE A 288 -15.18 42.51 7.24
N GLY A 289 -14.41 42.61 6.16
CA GLY A 289 -13.09 43.27 6.19
C GLY A 289 -12.17 42.67 7.27
N ASN A 290 -11.64 43.52 8.15
CA ASN A 290 -10.82 43.15 9.31
C ASN A 290 -11.61 43.12 10.64
N GLY A 291 -12.93 42.98 10.56
CA GLY A 291 -13.80 42.89 11.74
C GLY A 291 -13.70 41.56 12.49
N PRO A 292 -14.41 41.43 13.62
CA PRO A 292 -14.45 40.18 14.39
C PRO A 292 -15.14 39.07 13.59
N GLU A 293 -14.71 37.84 13.85
CA GLU A 293 -15.35 36.65 13.30
C GLU A 293 -16.76 36.46 13.85
N GLN A 294 -17.69 36.12 12.97
CA GLN A 294 -19.10 35.89 13.27
C GLN A 294 -19.57 34.55 12.71
N THR A 295 -20.66 34.05 13.28
CA THR A 295 -21.28 32.77 12.90
C THR A 295 -22.43 33.03 11.95
N MET A 296 -22.34 32.52 10.73
CA MET A 296 -23.47 32.56 9.80
C MET A 296 -24.48 31.48 10.14
N TRP A 297 -23.97 30.27 10.41
CA TRP A 297 -24.77 29.10 10.73
C TRP A 297 -23.90 28.07 11.44
N GLU A 298 -24.49 27.30 12.35
CA GLU A 298 -23.80 26.23 13.07
C GLU A 298 -24.81 25.14 13.42
N ALA A 299 -24.41 23.89 13.21
CA ALA A 299 -25.10 22.71 13.65
C ALA A 299 -24.16 21.89 14.55
N THR A 300 -24.66 21.58 15.74
CA THR A 300 -24.08 20.63 16.69
C THR A 300 -25.15 19.58 16.98
N PRO A 301 -24.80 18.30 17.25
CA PRO A 301 -25.82 17.31 17.51
C PRO A 301 -25.52 16.34 18.67
N ALA A 302 -26.55 15.55 18.98
CA ALA A 302 -26.42 14.17 19.45
C ALA A 302 -26.46 13.14 18.28
N ASP A 303 -26.86 13.57 17.06
CA ASP A 303 -27.13 12.75 15.86
C ASP A 303 -26.79 13.45 14.50
N LEU A 304 -25.60 14.03 14.27
CA LEU A 304 -25.23 14.40 12.88
C LEU A 304 -24.95 13.10 12.12
N PRO A 305 -25.37 13.00 10.84
CA PRO A 305 -24.97 11.90 9.98
C PRO A 305 -23.48 11.97 9.65
N ASP A 306 -22.92 10.86 9.18
CA ASP A 306 -21.53 10.78 8.72
C ASP A 306 -21.28 11.66 7.47
N GLN A 307 -22.36 12.04 6.76
CA GLN A 307 -22.33 13.01 5.67
C GLN A 307 -23.46 14.04 5.79
N LEU A 308 -23.10 15.32 5.71
CA LEU A 308 -24.03 16.44 5.75
C LEU A 308 -23.92 17.28 4.48
N ARG A 309 -25.06 17.60 3.87
CA ARG A 309 -25.18 18.70 2.90
C ARG A 309 -26.13 19.73 3.48
N HIS A 310 -25.69 20.97 3.55
CA HIS A 310 -26.51 22.05 4.09
C HIS A 310 -26.40 23.31 3.23
N THR A 311 -27.52 24.01 3.08
CA THR A 311 -27.60 25.27 2.36
C THR A 311 -28.23 26.33 3.25
N VAL A 312 -27.49 27.42 3.46
CA VAL A 312 -27.94 28.62 4.18
C VAL A 312 -28.17 29.72 3.15
N THR A 313 -29.32 30.39 3.23
CA THR A 313 -29.54 31.64 2.48
C THR A 313 -29.25 32.78 3.42
N PHE A 314 -28.28 33.61 3.06
CA PHE A 314 -27.80 34.70 3.90
C PHE A 314 -28.16 36.05 3.26
N PRO A 315 -29.10 36.81 3.85
CA PRO A 315 -29.49 38.12 3.37
C PRO A 315 -28.40 39.14 3.70
N LEU A 316 -27.74 39.69 2.67
CA LEU A 316 -26.65 40.65 2.87
C LEU A 316 -27.13 42.02 3.34
N GLU A 317 -28.42 42.33 3.18
CA GLU A 317 -29.01 43.61 3.59
C GLU A 317 -28.93 43.85 5.10
N GLU A 318 -28.97 42.78 5.90
CA GLU A 318 -28.91 42.84 7.36
C GLU A 318 -27.53 43.25 7.88
N LEU A 319 -26.49 43.09 7.06
CA LEU A 319 -25.10 43.38 7.41
C LEU A 319 -24.71 44.85 7.17
N GLU A 320 -25.63 45.67 6.65
CA GLU A 320 -25.41 47.09 6.33
C GLU A 320 -24.14 47.33 5.47
N LEU A 321 -23.81 46.34 4.62
CA LEU A 321 -22.56 46.34 3.85
C LEU A 321 -22.48 47.53 2.91
N THR A 322 -21.30 48.12 2.83
CA THR A 322 -21.02 49.03 1.73
C THR A 322 -20.56 48.24 0.51
N PHE A 323 -20.83 48.74 -0.72
CA PHE A 323 -20.34 48.13 -1.97
C PHE A 323 -18.81 48.16 -2.15
N ASN A 324 -18.08 48.38 -1.06
CA ASN A 324 -16.63 48.51 -1.01
C ASN A 324 -15.99 47.52 -0.04
N GLU A 325 -16.80 46.67 0.60
CA GLU A 325 -16.33 45.63 1.52
C GLU A 325 -16.32 44.27 0.82
N ALA A 326 -15.56 43.35 1.40
CA ALA A 326 -15.58 41.94 1.04
C ALA A 326 -15.92 41.13 2.28
N ILE A 327 -16.68 40.05 2.09
CA ILE A 327 -16.95 39.07 3.14
C ILE A 327 -15.96 37.94 2.95
N THR A 328 -15.15 37.69 3.98
CA THR A 328 -14.30 36.51 4.05
C THR A 328 -15.08 35.43 4.79
N TYR A 329 -15.17 34.22 4.26
CA TYR A 329 -15.94 33.14 4.86
C TYR A 329 -15.25 31.79 4.71
N TYR A 330 -15.48 30.91 5.67
CA TYR A 330 -14.98 29.54 5.65
C TYR A 330 -15.92 28.63 6.46
N ALA A 331 -15.84 27.33 6.25
CA ALA A 331 -16.60 26.34 6.98
C ALA A 331 -15.70 25.62 7.99
N ILE A 332 -16.27 25.24 9.12
CA ILE A 332 -15.63 24.43 10.15
C ILE A 332 -16.36 23.10 10.27
N VAL A 333 -15.62 22.03 10.54
CA VAL A 333 -16.16 20.72 10.83
C VAL A 333 -15.35 20.06 11.95
N GLU A 334 -16.05 19.35 12.84
CA GLU A 334 -15.44 18.49 13.86
C GLU A 334 -16.05 17.09 13.74
N ASP A 335 -15.20 16.08 13.90
CA ASP A 335 -15.62 14.68 13.99
C ASP A 335 -16.19 14.36 15.38
N ASN A 336 -16.65 13.14 15.59
CA ASN A 336 -17.15 12.66 16.87
C ASN A 336 -16.09 11.96 17.73
N ARG A 337 -14.80 12.08 17.38
CA ARG A 337 -13.70 11.40 18.07
C ARG A 337 -13.64 11.82 19.54
N GLN A 338 -13.38 10.85 20.41
CA GLN A 338 -13.22 11.06 21.85
C GLN A 338 -11.86 10.56 22.34
N PRO A 339 -11.24 11.21 23.34
CA PRO A 339 -11.77 12.34 24.13
C PRO A 339 -11.66 13.71 23.44
N GLU A 340 -10.81 13.85 22.43
CA GLU A 340 -10.58 15.10 21.70
C GLU A 340 -11.07 14.94 20.25
N PRO A 341 -12.11 15.70 19.84
CA PRO A 341 -12.54 15.77 18.46
C PRO A 341 -11.45 16.34 17.57
N GLN A 342 -11.28 15.82 16.35
CA GLN A 342 -10.44 16.46 15.35
C GLN A 342 -11.25 17.52 14.61
N GLN A 343 -10.62 18.66 14.37
CA GLN A 343 -11.22 19.79 13.67
C GLN A 343 -10.56 19.96 12.30
N ALA A 344 -11.38 20.18 11.28
CA ALA A 344 -10.94 20.63 9.97
C ALA A 344 -11.70 21.88 9.53
N VAL A 345 -11.11 22.60 8.58
CA VAL A 345 -11.72 23.80 7.99
C VAL A 345 -11.69 23.70 6.48
N SER A 346 -12.64 24.36 5.82
CA SER A 346 -12.58 24.52 4.37
C SER A 346 -11.52 25.56 3.99
N GLU A 347 -11.22 25.62 2.70
CA GLU A 347 -10.57 26.78 2.11
C GLU A 347 -11.33 28.07 2.48
N MET A 348 -10.57 29.11 2.79
CA MET A 348 -11.09 30.46 2.97
C MET A 348 -11.52 31.02 1.61
N ARG A 349 -12.73 31.56 1.53
CA ARG A 349 -13.27 32.16 0.31
C ARG A 349 -13.68 33.61 0.54
N PHE A 350 -13.83 34.34 -0.57
CA PHE A 350 -14.17 35.76 -0.57
C PHE A 350 -15.43 36.00 -1.37
N LEU A 351 -16.30 36.87 -0.86
CA LEU A 351 -17.45 37.40 -1.58
C LEU A 351 -17.27 38.90 -1.75
N ASP A 352 -17.03 39.34 -2.99
CA ASP A 352 -16.85 40.76 -3.31
C ASP A 352 -18.21 41.46 -3.38
N ILE A 353 -18.41 42.51 -2.57
CA ILE A 353 -19.62 43.33 -2.66
C ILE A 353 -19.41 44.41 -3.72
N ARG A 354 -20.30 44.44 -4.71
CA ARG A 354 -20.23 45.34 -5.87
C ARG A 354 -21.45 46.26 -5.93
N PRO A 355 -21.35 47.43 -6.58
CA PRO A 355 -22.51 48.32 -6.75
C PRO A 355 -23.55 47.69 -7.69
N PHE A 356 -24.83 47.99 -7.44
CA PHE A 356 -25.95 47.51 -8.24
C PHE A 356 -25.89 47.98 -9.71
N GLN A 357 -25.60 49.26 -9.94
CA GLN A 357 -25.50 49.80 -11.30
C GLN A 357 -24.08 49.63 -11.88
N ARG A 358 -24.00 48.92 -13.01
CA ARG A 358 -22.81 48.84 -13.87
C ARG A 358 -23.08 49.62 -15.15
N GLU A 359 -22.36 50.73 -15.31
CA GLU A 359 -22.31 51.45 -16.58
C GLU A 359 -21.21 50.82 -17.43
N TYR A 360 -21.62 50.17 -18.52
CA TYR A 360 -20.71 49.63 -19.52
C TYR A 360 -20.54 50.69 -20.62
N GLU A 361 -19.38 51.35 -20.68
CA GLU A 361 -19.03 52.22 -21.80
C GLU A 361 -18.32 51.42 -22.90
N LEU A 362 -18.99 51.21 -24.03
CA LEU A 362 -18.32 50.84 -25.28
C LEU A 362 -17.59 52.06 -25.83
N ARG A 363 -16.25 52.07 -25.75
CA ARG A 363 -15.41 53.13 -26.29
C ARG A 363 -14.87 52.76 -27.67
N GLU A 364 -15.27 53.48 -28.71
CA GLU A 364 -14.65 53.43 -30.04
C GLU A 364 -13.30 54.18 -30.03
N SER A 365 -12.23 53.53 -29.60
CA SER A 365 -10.83 53.95 -29.86
C SER A 365 -9.85 52.92 -29.32
N ASN A 366 -9.08 52.27 -30.20
CA ASN A 366 -7.77 51.61 -30.02
C ASN A 366 -7.43 50.89 -28.69
N CYS A 367 -8.41 50.54 -27.88
CA CYS A 367 -8.27 49.70 -26.71
C CYS A 367 -8.60 48.28 -27.15
N ASN A 368 -7.57 47.43 -27.25
CA ASN A 368 -7.72 45.98 -27.39
C ASN A 368 -8.46 45.41 -26.16
N GLY A 369 -9.79 45.53 -26.12
CA GLY A 369 -10.71 44.77 -25.28
C GLY A 369 -10.64 44.92 -23.74
N GLN A 370 -9.67 45.63 -23.16
CA GLN A 370 -9.33 45.48 -21.74
C GLN A 370 -9.45 46.71 -20.84
N CYS A 371 -10.12 47.79 -21.27
CA CYS A 371 -10.26 48.99 -20.43
C CYS A 371 -11.68 49.13 -19.85
N GLN A 372 -12.08 48.19 -19.00
CA GLN A 372 -13.04 48.51 -17.94
C GLN A 372 -12.33 49.48 -16.98
N GLY A 373 -13.02 50.49 -16.42
CA GLY A 373 -12.41 51.56 -15.61
C GLY A 373 -11.82 51.12 -14.25
N GLU A 374 -10.98 50.10 -14.26
CA GLU A 374 -10.31 49.44 -13.17
C GLU A 374 -8.79 49.44 -13.42
N CYS A 375 -8.01 49.42 -12.34
CA CYS A 375 -6.56 49.28 -12.41
C CYS A 375 -6.24 47.79 -12.36
N LEU A 376 -5.88 47.21 -13.49
CA LEU A 376 -5.72 45.75 -13.60
C LEU A 376 -4.49 45.23 -12.83
N SER A 377 -3.44 46.05 -12.67
CA SER A 377 -2.30 45.72 -11.81
C SER A 377 -2.74 45.55 -10.36
N LEU A 378 -3.58 46.45 -9.84
CA LEU A 378 -4.09 46.36 -8.48
C LEU A 378 -5.01 45.16 -8.28
N GLU A 379 -5.88 44.84 -9.25
CA GLU A 379 -6.73 43.63 -9.16
C GLU A 379 -5.87 42.36 -9.12
N LYS A 380 -4.76 42.31 -9.88
CA LYS A 380 -3.80 41.19 -9.78
C LYS A 380 -3.16 41.11 -8.39
N LEU A 381 -2.79 42.24 -7.79
CA LEU A 381 -2.23 42.25 -6.42
C LEU A 381 -3.26 41.82 -5.38
N ILE A 382 -4.52 42.21 -5.53
CA ILE A 382 -5.63 41.76 -4.66
C ILE A 382 -5.82 40.25 -4.79
N ASP A 383 -5.83 39.71 -6.01
CA ASP A 383 -5.93 38.28 -6.25
C ASP A 383 -4.72 37.52 -5.67
N GLN A 384 -3.51 38.07 -5.78
CA GLN A 384 -2.30 37.50 -5.16
C GLN A 384 -2.38 37.55 -3.63
N GLN A 385 -2.78 38.67 -3.03
CA GLN A 385 -2.96 38.79 -1.57
C GLN A 385 -3.97 37.76 -1.05
N ARG A 386 -5.07 37.56 -1.77
CA ARG A 386 -6.07 36.54 -1.41
C ARG A 386 -5.48 35.13 -1.42
N ALA A 387 -4.68 34.82 -2.43
CA ALA A 387 -4.02 33.53 -2.54
C ALA A 387 -2.99 33.31 -1.42
N THR A 388 -2.19 34.33 -1.08
CA THR A 388 -1.26 34.28 0.06
C THR A 388 -2.03 34.09 1.36
N LEU A 389 -3.06 34.90 1.61
CA LEU A 389 -3.92 34.82 2.80
C LEU A 389 -4.58 33.45 2.96
N GLN A 390 -5.08 32.85 1.87
CA GLN A 390 -5.64 31.49 1.89
C GLN A 390 -4.60 30.45 2.36
N ARG A 391 -3.36 30.55 1.88
CA ARG A 391 -2.28 29.62 2.26
C ARG A 391 -1.84 29.85 3.69
N THR A 392 -1.66 31.10 4.11
CA THR A 392 -1.30 31.46 5.48
C THR A 392 -2.37 31.01 6.47
N PHE A 393 -3.65 31.22 6.14
CA PHE A 393 -4.77 30.71 6.92
C PHE A 393 -4.78 29.18 7.00
N ALA A 394 -4.59 28.48 5.88
CA ALA A 394 -4.52 27.02 5.88
C ALA A 394 -3.33 26.48 6.68
N ALA A 395 -2.19 27.19 6.68
CA ALA A 395 -1.02 26.85 7.50
C ALA A 395 -1.28 27.09 8.99
N GLU A 396 -1.95 28.20 9.35
CA GLU A 396 -2.36 28.53 10.72
C GLU A 396 -3.25 27.43 11.30
N ARG A 397 -4.28 27.03 10.55
CA ARG A 397 -5.25 26.02 10.98
C ARG A 397 -4.66 24.62 11.13
N ARG A 398 -3.63 24.29 10.33
CA ARG A 398 -2.88 23.03 10.44
C ARG A 398 -1.75 23.08 11.48
N GLY A 399 -1.44 24.25 12.05
CA GLY A 399 -0.27 24.43 12.92
C GLY A 399 1.07 24.25 12.19
N ALA A 400 1.12 24.46 10.88
CA ALA A 400 2.26 24.16 10.01
C ALA A 400 3.33 25.26 10.04
N GLN A 401 3.98 25.46 11.20
CA GLN A 401 4.99 26.52 11.41
C GLN A 401 6.17 26.46 10.43
N SER A 402 6.51 25.27 9.90
CA SER A 402 7.56 25.10 8.91
C SER A 402 7.29 25.81 7.58
N GLU A 403 6.03 26.09 7.24
CA GLU A 403 5.66 26.80 6.02
C GLU A 403 5.82 28.34 6.16
N ALA A 404 5.97 28.86 7.38
CA ALA A 404 5.95 30.29 7.66
C ALA A 404 7.06 31.07 6.93
N ALA A 405 8.27 30.51 6.83
CA ALA A 405 9.37 31.16 6.13
C ALA A 405 9.12 31.33 4.62
N ARG A 406 8.52 30.33 3.97
CA ARG A 406 8.14 30.41 2.56
C ARG A 406 7.02 31.44 2.36
N LEU A 407 6.02 31.44 3.24
CA LEU A 407 4.92 32.41 3.19
C LEU A 407 5.42 33.84 3.41
N ALA A 408 6.40 34.04 4.29
CA ALA A 408 7.05 35.35 4.47
C ALA A 408 7.72 35.84 3.20
N GLU A 409 8.41 34.97 2.46
CA GLU A 409 9.03 35.31 1.17
C GLU A 409 7.97 35.66 0.10
N GLU A 410 6.88 34.89 0.02
CA GLU A 410 5.75 35.19 -0.88
C GLU A 410 5.11 36.56 -0.57
N GLU A 411 4.89 36.86 0.72
CA GLU A 411 4.34 38.15 1.16
C GLU A 411 5.33 39.31 0.93
N ALA A 412 6.64 39.09 1.12
CA ALA A 412 7.66 40.08 0.82
C ALA A 412 7.74 40.42 -0.68
N GLU A 413 7.61 39.42 -1.56
CA GLU A 413 7.56 39.65 -3.01
C GLU A 413 6.30 40.46 -3.40
N LEU A 414 5.18 40.18 -2.74
CA LEU A 414 3.93 40.91 -2.96
C LEU A 414 4.00 42.35 -2.44
N LEU A 415 4.66 42.57 -1.30
CA LEU A 415 4.99 43.87 -0.74
C LEU A 415 5.81 44.69 -1.75
N ASP A 416 6.90 44.14 -2.30
CA ASP A 416 7.76 44.82 -3.28
C ASP A 416 6.98 45.28 -4.53
N LYS A 417 6.10 44.41 -5.04
CA LYS A 417 5.22 44.74 -6.18
C LYS A 417 4.24 45.85 -5.83
N THR A 418 3.71 45.84 -4.61
CA THR A 418 2.77 46.86 -4.12
C THR A 418 3.47 48.20 -3.91
N GLU A 419 4.69 48.22 -3.39
CA GLU A 419 5.54 49.42 -3.28
C GLU A 419 5.86 50.01 -4.66
N SER A 420 6.28 49.18 -5.62
CA SER A 420 6.54 49.59 -7.01
C SER A 420 5.32 50.25 -7.64
N LEU A 421 4.14 49.61 -7.54
CA LEU A 421 2.89 50.16 -8.07
C LEU A 421 2.53 51.48 -7.40
N THR A 422 2.66 51.55 -6.06
CA THR A 422 2.34 52.74 -5.29
C THR A 422 3.22 53.90 -5.71
N ALA A 423 4.54 53.72 -5.74
CA ALA A 423 5.49 54.76 -6.19
C ALA A 423 5.20 55.24 -7.62
N ALA A 424 4.88 54.32 -8.53
CA ALA A 424 4.55 54.66 -9.92
C ALA A 424 3.24 55.48 -10.03
N LEU A 425 2.21 55.12 -9.25
CA LEU A 425 0.94 55.85 -9.19
C LEU A 425 1.12 57.24 -8.58
N GLU A 426 1.86 57.34 -7.48
CA GLU A 426 2.05 58.61 -6.76
C GLU A 426 2.81 59.64 -7.58
N SER A 427 3.80 59.20 -8.37
CA SER A 427 4.54 60.05 -9.32
C SER A 427 3.61 60.76 -10.33
N LYS A 428 2.44 60.20 -10.61
CA LYS A 428 1.52 60.66 -11.67
C LYS A 428 0.20 61.23 -11.15
N VAL A 429 -0.35 60.64 -10.10
CA VAL A 429 -1.72 60.88 -9.63
C VAL A 429 -1.73 61.58 -8.27
N GLY A 430 -0.61 61.55 -7.54
CA GLY A 430 -0.49 62.03 -6.16
C GLY A 430 -0.70 60.92 -5.13
N PRO A 431 -0.58 61.23 -3.83
CA PRO A 431 -0.54 60.23 -2.77
C PRO A 431 -1.84 59.44 -2.64
N ILE A 432 -1.74 58.13 -2.41
CA ILE A 432 -2.89 57.23 -2.23
C ILE A 432 -2.78 56.58 -0.85
N PRO A 433 -3.31 57.20 0.22
CA PRO A 433 -3.09 56.76 1.60
C PRO A 433 -3.44 55.28 1.90
N PRO A 434 -4.50 54.68 1.32
CA PRO A 434 -4.77 53.26 1.54
C PRO A 434 -3.66 52.33 1.03
N LEU A 435 -2.94 52.69 -0.04
CA LEU A 435 -1.83 51.87 -0.52
C LEU A 435 -0.66 51.87 0.47
N HIS A 436 -0.36 53.03 1.10
CA HIS A 436 0.65 53.09 2.16
C HIS A 436 0.28 52.26 3.38
N ARG A 437 -1.00 52.25 3.78
CA ARG A 437 -1.45 51.40 4.88
C ARG A 437 -1.40 49.91 4.51
N ALA A 438 -1.68 49.56 3.26
CA ALA A 438 -1.51 48.20 2.78
C ALA A 438 -0.05 47.75 2.86
N ILE A 439 0.89 48.60 2.42
CA ILE A 439 2.34 48.37 2.53
C ILE A 439 2.77 48.18 3.99
N GLU A 440 2.31 49.05 4.89
CA GLU A 440 2.61 48.94 6.32
C GLU A 440 2.08 47.62 6.92
N ALA A 441 0.84 47.24 6.58
CA ALA A 441 0.26 45.97 7.02
C ALA A 441 1.00 44.75 6.44
N MET A 442 1.38 44.78 5.16
CA MET A 442 2.20 43.74 4.52
C MET A 442 3.58 43.61 5.20
N GLN A 443 4.23 44.72 5.55
CA GLN A 443 5.49 44.70 6.31
C GLN A 443 5.32 44.04 7.69
N TYR A 444 4.22 44.35 8.38
CA TYR A 444 3.87 43.68 9.64
C TYR A 444 3.53 42.19 9.44
N ALA A 445 2.91 41.82 8.32
CA ALA A 445 2.66 40.42 7.95
C ALA A 445 3.98 39.67 7.72
N THR A 446 4.89 40.21 6.89
CA THR A 446 6.21 39.61 6.62
C THR A 446 6.97 39.36 7.92
N THR A 447 7.09 40.37 8.79
CA THR A 447 7.80 40.23 10.08
C THR A 447 7.14 39.23 11.03
N ALA A 448 5.81 39.13 11.04
CA ALA A 448 5.08 38.12 11.80
C ALA A 448 5.34 36.70 11.25
N LEU A 449 5.36 36.53 9.94
CA LEU A 449 5.61 35.24 9.29
C LEU A 449 7.08 34.80 9.44
N GLU A 450 8.04 35.71 9.36
CA GLU A 450 9.46 35.45 9.65
C GLU A 450 9.67 34.96 11.09
N SER A 451 8.87 35.44 12.04
CA SER A 451 8.87 34.98 13.43
C SER A 451 7.99 33.75 13.69
N ALA A 452 7.49 33.10 12.63
CA ALA A 452 6.57 31.96 12.67
C ALA A 452 5.25 32.20 13.42
N ALA A 453 4.86 33.47 13.58
CA ALA A 453 3.61 33.88 14.22
C ALA A 453 2.45 33.89 13.20
N LEU A 454 2.03 32.71 12.74
CA LEU A 454 0.98 32.54 11.72
C LEU A 454 -0.33 33.30 12.04
N PRO A 455 -0.87 33.30 13.28
CA PRO A 455 -2.10 34.04 13.57
C PRO A 455 -1.97 35.55 13.38
N MET A 456 -0.79 36.12 13.69
CA MET A 456 -0.52 37.54 13.46
C MET A 456 -0.30 37.82 11.97
N GLY A 457 0.32 36.89 11.24
CA GLY A 457 0.42 36.95 9.77
C GLY A 457 -0.95 37.06 9.12
N VAL A 458 -1.86 36.13 9.40
CA VAL A 458 -3.24 36.15 8.89
C VAL A 458 -3.94 37.48 9.19
N PHE A 459 -3.83 37.98 10.43
CA PHE A 459 -4.45 39.24 10.82
C PHE A 459 -3.93 40.44 10.01
N ASN A 460 -2.62 40.55 9.83
CA ASN A 460 -2.00 41.64 9.08
C ASN A 460 -2.26 41.53 7.57
N GLU A 461 -2.29 40.32 7.01
CA GLU A 461 -2.68 40.06 5.60
C GLU A 461 -4.17 40.42 5.35
N GLU A 462 -5.07 40.13 6.31
CA GLU A 462 -6.48 40.57 6.27
C GLU A 462 -6.58 42.10 6.24
N GLU A 463 -5.76 42.79 7.05
CA GLU A 463 -5.69 44.25 7.05
C GLU A 463 -5.13 44.80 5.72
N ALA A 464 -4.04 44.22 5.21
CA ALA A 464 -3.46 44.58 3.92
C ALA A 464 -4.49 44.45 2.78
N LEU A 465 -5.21 43.33 2.72
CA LEU A 465 -6.26 43.08 1.75
C LEU A 465 -7.39 44.12 1.85
N ALA A 466 -7.83 44.45 3.06
CA ALA A 466 -8.85 45.48 3.28
C ALA A 466 -8.40 46.86 2.75
N GLN A 467 -7.14 47.23 2.97
CA GLN A 467 -6.57 48.48 2.48
C GLN A 467 -6.39 48.49 0.95
N LEU A 468 -6.00 47.37 0.34
CA LEU A 468 -5.94 47.23 -1.13
C LEU A 468 -7.32 47.38 -1.77
N ILE A 469 -8.36 46.79 -1.18
CA ILE A 469 -9.75 46.95 -1.63
C ILE A 469 -10.19 48.42 -1.50
N GLN A 470 -9.78 49.10 -0.44
CA GLN A 470 -10.03 50.54 -0.27
C GLN A 470 -9.24 51.39 -1.29
N ALA A 471 -8.01 51.01 -1.66
CA ALA A 471 -7.24 51.65 -2.72
C ALA A 471 -7.93 51.49 -4.08
N ARG A 472 -8.45 50.29 -4.37
CA ARG A 472 -9.24 49.98 -5.58
C ARG A 472 -10.41 50.94 -5.72
N LYS A 473 -11.12 51.23 -4.61
CA LYS A 473 -12.20 52.24 -4.59
C LYS A 473 -11.71 53.63 -4.99
N ASN A 474 -10.59 54.09 -4.44
CA ASN A 474 -10.05 55.42 -4.74
C ASN A 474 -9.58 55.54 -6.19
N LEU A 475 -8.87 54.53 -6.70
CA LEU A 475 -8.43 54.48 -8.09
C LEU A 475 -9.61 54.44 -9.06
N ARG A 476 -10.66 53.67 -8.75
CA ARG A 476 -11.87 53.63 -9.60
C ARG A 476 -12.52 55.01 -9.72
N LYS A 477 -12.57 55.80 -8.64
CA LYS A 477 -13.08 57.19 -8.70
C LYS A 477 -12.23 58.06 -9.63
N ILE A 478 -10.90 57.96 -9.53
CA ILE A 478 -9.97 58.71 -10.39
C ILE A 478 -10.12 58.31 -11.86
N LEU A 479 -10.24 57.01 -12.13
CA LEU A 479 -10.43 56.47 -13.48
C LEU A 479 -11.77 56.89 -14.11
N LYS A 480 -12.83 57.06 -13.30
CA LYS A 480 -14.14 57.55 -13.74
C LYS A 480 -14.15 59.03 -14.13
N LEU A 481 -13.32 59.87 -13.50
CA LEU A 481 -13.32 61.32 -13.74
C LEU A 481 -12.82 61.72 -15.15
N SER A 482 -12.26 60.78 -15.93
CA SER A 482 -11.84 60.96 -17.33
C SER A 482 -10.90 62.16 -17.61
N ASN A 483 -10.19 62.63 -16.58
CA ASN A 483 -9.26 63.77 -16.62
C ASN A 483 -7.81 63.32 -16.93
N SER A 484 -6.85 64.27 -16.92
CA SER A 484 -5.42 63.97 -17.14
C SER A 484 -4.86 62.93 -16.16
N GLN A 485 -5.33 62.93 -14.91
CA GLN A 485 -4.94 61.93 -13.90
C GLN A 485 -5.43 60.53 -14.27
N SER A 486 -6.63 60.40 -14.85
CA SER A 486 -7.15 59.10 -15.32
C SER A 486 -6.31 58.53 -16.46
N ALA A 487 -5.80 59.37 -17.37
CA ALA A 487 -4.92 58.94 -18.46
C ALA A 487 -3.55 58.51 -17.93
N ALA A 488 -3.01 59.25 -16.97
CA ALA A 488 -1.74 58.92 -16.34
C ALA A 488 -1.82 57.61 -15.52
N CYS A 489 -2.91 57.40 -14.77
CA CYS A 489 -3.18 56.15 -14.06
C CYS A 489 -3.22 54.95 -15.00
N LYS A 490 -3.91 55.07 -16.15
CA LYS A 490 -3.96 54.00 -17.17
C LYS A 490 -2.60 53.73 -17.80
N GLN A 491 -1.76 54.75 -17.96
CA GLN A 491 -0.41 54.57 -18.47
C GLN A 491 0.47 53.80 -17.48
N VAL A 492 0.39 54.15 -16.18
CA VAL A 492 1.09 53.41 -15.12
C VAL A 492 0.61 51.96 -15.07
N ASP A 493 -0.70 51.74 -15.08
CA ASP A 493 -1.29 50.39 -15.07
C ASP A 493 -0.74 49.53 -16.21
N ARG A 494 -0.69 50.06 -17.45
CA ARG A 494 -0.11 49.35 -18.60
C ARG A 494 1.38 49.04 -18.43
N GLN A 495 2.16 49.95 -17.85
CA GLN A 495 3.59 49.76 -17.61
C GLN A 495 3.83 48.68 -16.56
N GLU A 496 3.12 48.73 -15.43
CA GLU A 496 3.25 47.72 -14.36
C GLU A 496 2.71 46.36 -14.82
N GLN A 497 1.66 46.33 -15.63
CA GLN A 497 1.20 45.08 -16.25
C GLN A 497 2.25 44.43 -17.14
N GLN A 498 3.07 45.21 -17.84
CA GLN A 498 4.18 44.67 -18.64
C GLN A 498 5.28 44.09 -17.76
N LYS A 499 5.52 44.65 -16.57
CA LYS A 499 6.46 44.09 -15.58
C LYS A 499 5.93 42.82 -14.92
N LEU A 500 4.62 42.79 -14.62
CA LEU A 500 3.93 41.63 -14.04
C LEU A 500 3.64 40.52 -15.08
N ARG A 501 3.91 40.76 -16.37
CA ARG A 501 3.81 39.73 -17.40
C ARG A 501 5.10 38.90 -17.35
N PRO A 502 5.02 37.56 -17.21
CA PRO A 502 6.22 36.75 -17.21
C PRO A 502 7.00 36.96 -18.52
N PRO A 503 8.34 36.96 -18.48
CA PRO A 503 9.16 37.18 -19.66
C PRO A 503 8.81 36.15 -20.75
N GLU A 504 8.81 36.57 -22.02
CA GLU A 504 8.48 35.69 -23.16
C GLU A 504 9.29 34.39 -23.19
N ARG A 505 10.49 34.38 -22.59
CA ARG A 505 11.31 33.18 -22.45
C ARG A 505 10.69 32.13 -21.53
N GLU A 506 10.17 32.53 -20.37
CA GLU A 506 9.49 31.61 -19.45
C GLU A 506 8.17 31.12 -20.04
N GLN A 507 7.45 31.99 -20.75
CA GLN A 507 6.24 31.57 -21.48
C GLN A 507 6.57 30.57 -22.59
N GLN A 508 7.61 30.83 -23.38
CA GLN A 508 8.07 29.88 -24.40
C GLN A 508 8.60 28.58 -23.79
N GLU A 509 9.24 28.62 -22.63
CA GLU A 509 9.68 27.42 -21.91
C GLU A 509 8.50 26.63 -21.36
N GLN A 510 7.49 27.29 -20.78
CA GLN A 510 6.25 26.65 -20.33
C GLN A 510 5.47 26.06 -21.51
N GLU A 511 5.28 26.81 -22.59
CA GLU A 511 4.63 26.31 -23.81
C GLU A 511 5.42 25.14 -24.42
N LYS A 512 6.76 25.18 -24.41
CA LYS A 512 7.59 24.05 -24.84
C LYS A 512 7.43 22.84 -23.91
N LYS A 513 7.39 23.04 -22.59
CA LYS A 513 7.16 21.98 -21.60
C LYS A 513 5.78 21.35 -21.79
N GLU A 514 4.74 22.16 -21.99
CA GLU A 514 3.38 21.68 -22.28
C GLU A 514 3.31 20.93 -23.61
N GLN A 515 3.96 21.43 -24.66
CA GLN A 515 4.05 20.74 -25.95
C GLN A 515 4.82 19.43 -25.85
N GLN A 516 5.92 19.39 -25.08
CA GLN A 516 6.68 18.17 -24.80
C GLN A 516 5.83 17.14 -24.06
N LEU A 517 5.10 17.56 -23.03
CA LEU A 517 4.20 16.69 -22.26
C LEU A 517 3.06 16.15 -23.15
N ALA A 518 2.43 17.00 -23.94
CA ALA A 518 1.39 16.59 -24.88
C ALA A 518 1.90 15.58 -25.91
N ARG A 519 3.13 15.80 -26.42
CA ARG A 519 3.79 14.88 -27.33
C ARG A 519 4.07 13.52 -26.68
N LEU A 520 4.67 13.51 -25.49
CA LEU A 520 4.96 12.26 -24.76
C LEU A 520 3.69 11.46 -24.46
N ARG A 521 2.61 12.15 -24.06
CA ARG A 521 1.31 11.52 -23.85
C ARG A 521 0.76 10.88 -25.12
N GLN A 522 0.89 11.56 -26.26
CA GLN A 522 0.46 11.01 -27.55
C GLN A 522 1.31 9.81 -27.98
N GLU A 523 2.62 9.84 -27.74
CA GLU A 523 3.53 8.72 -28.03
C GLU A 523 3.21 7.50 -27.15
N MET A 524 2.94 7.68 -25.85
CA MET A 524 2.53 6.59 -24.95
C MET A 524 1.17 5.99 -25.35
N GLN A 525 0.18 6.81 -25.70
CA GLN A 525 -1.12 6.33 -26.19
C GLN A 525 -1.00 5.53 -27.49
N LYS A 526 -0.15 5.99 -28.41
CA LYS A 526 0.12 5.28 -29.66
C LYS A 526 0.78 3.93 -29.39
N LEU A 527 1.74 3.88 -28.46
CA LEU A 527 2.40 2.64 -28.06
C LEU A 527 1.42 1.65 -27.41
N ALA A 528 0.52 2.13 -26.54
CA ALA A 528 -0.55 1.32 -25.96
C ALA A 528 -1.49 0.74 -27.03
N GLN A 529 -1.88 1.54 -28.02
CA GLN A 529 -2.69 1.08 -29.16
C GLN A 529 -1.96 0.03 -30.00
N GLN A 530 -0.65 0.20 -30.22
CA GLN A 530 0.17 -0.79 -30.92
C GLN A 530 0.21 -2.12 -30.16
N GLN A 531 0.34 -2.11 -28.83
CA GLN A 531 0.29 -3.34 -28.02
C GLN A 531 -1.08 -4.03 -28.10
N LYS A 532 -2.18 -3.29 -28.04
CA LYS A 532 -3.53 -3.85 -28.24
C LYS A 532 -3.69 -4.47 -29.65
N SER A 533 -3.19 -3.81 -30.68
CA SER A 533 -3.22 -4.34 -32.06
C SER A 533 -2.35 -5.58 -32.24
N PHE A 534 -1.24 -5.65 -31.49
CA PHE A 534 -0.38 -6.82 -31.44
C PHE A 534 -1.12 -8.01 -30.82
N CYS A 535 -1.81 -7.85 -29.69
CA CYS A 535 -2.57 -8.94 -29.06
C CYS A 535 -3.64 -9.52 -30.03
N GLN A 536 -4.30 -8.66 -30.80
CA GLN A 536 -5.25 -9.08 -31.84
C GLN A 536 -4.59 -9.85 -32.99
N SER A 537 -3.37 -9.47 -33.37
CA SER A 537 -2.63 -10.12 -34.47
C SER A 537 -1.98 -11.43 -34.02
N ALA A 538 -1.46 -11.47 -32.79
CA ALA A 538 -0.86 -12.66 -32.18
C ALA A 538 -1.91 -13.75 -31.91
N SER A 539 -3.13 -13.39 -31.48
CA SER A 539 -4.24 -14.35 -31.32
C SER A 539 -4.75 -14.94 -32.65
N GLN A 540 -4.63 -14.20 -33.75
CA GLN A 540 -4.90 -14.73 -35.10
C GLN A 540 -3.80 -15.70 -35.58
N CYS A 541 -2.55 -15.48 -35.17
CA CYS A 541 -1.44 -16.40 -35.43
C CYS A 541 -1.59 -17.71 -34.64
N SER A 542 -2.02 -17.65 -33.38
CA SER A 542 -2.19 -18.85 -32.54
C SER A 542 -3.42 -19.69 -32.93
N SER A 543 -4.49 -19.06 -33.40
CA SER A 543 -5.68 -19.77 -33.92
C SER A 543 -5.45 -20.43 -35.29
N SER A 544 -4.53 -19.89 -36.10
CA SER A 544 -4.15 -20.50 -37.38
C SER A 544 -3.14 -21.66 -37.22
N SER A 545 -2.24 -21.59 -36.25
CA SER A 545 -1.28 -22.68 -35.92
C SER A 545 -1.94 -23.88 -35.22
N SER A 546 -3.00 -23.67 -34.43
CA SER A 546 -3.77 -24.74 -33.78
C SER A 546 -4.72 -25.51 -34.71
N SER A 547 -5.01 -24.98 -35.90
CA SER A 547 -5.89 -25.63 -36.89
C SER A 547 -5.27 -26.82 -37.64
N SER A 548 -3.95 -27.06 -37.51
CA SER A 548 -3.27 -28.24 -38.06
C SER A 548 -3.28 -29.47 -37.15
N SER A 549 -3.84 -29.38 -35.93
CA SER A 549 -3.75 -30.45 -34.94
C SER A 549 -4.96 -30.53 -34.01
N ALA A 550 -6.18 -30.64 -34.56
CA ALA A 550 -7.33 -31.18 -33.83
C ALA A 550 -8.49 -31.57 -34.76
N LYS A 551 -8.52 -32.83 -35.18
CA LYS A 551 -9.76 -33.52 -35.57
C LYS A 551 -10.06 -34.50 -34.43
N SER A 552 -11.03 -34.19 -33.56
CA SER A 552 -11.91 -35.13 -32.82
C SER A 552 -12.74 -34.43 -31.74
N GLN A 553 -14.07 -34.62 -31.83
CA GLN A 553 -15.09 -34.63 -30.75
C GLN A 553 -15.59 -33.36 -30.03
N ALA A 554 -16.66 -32.83 -30.63
CA ALA A 554 -17.96 -32.33 -30.13
C ALA A 554 -18.33 -32.25 -28.62
N HIS A 555 -19.08 -31.14 -28.34
CA HIS A 555 -20.21 -30.91 -27.40
C HIS A 555 -19.87 -30.83 -25.88
N SER A 556 -20.41 -29.92 -25.04
CA SER A 556 -21.65 -29.12 -25.04
C SER A 556 -21.70 -28.07 -23.89
N GLN A 557 -22.46 -26.96 -24.11
CA GLN A 557 -23.26 -26.12 -23.17
C GLN A 557 -22.55 -25.34 -22.03
N SER A 558 -22.90 -24.10 -21.62
CA SER A 558 -24.01 -23.17 -21.95
C SER A 558 -23.79 -21.76 -21.32
N GLN A 559 -24.12 -20.71 -22.10
CA GLN A 559 -24.74 -19.40 -21.82
C GLN A 559 -24.63 -18.67 -20.45
N SER A 560 -24.30 -17.37 -20.52
CA SER A 560 -25.27 -16.27 -20.23
C SER A 560 -24.79 -14.90 -20.78
N GLN A 561 -25.64 -14.23 -21.57
CA GLN A 561 -25.54 -12.85 -22.07
C GLN A 561 -25.92 -11.81 -20.98
N PRO A 562 -25.67 -10.51 -21.23
CA PRO A 562 -26.81 -9.63 -21.52
C PRO A 562 -26.70 -8.84 -22.83
N GLN A 563 -27.86 -8.61 -23.43
CA GLN A 563 -28.11 -7.81 -24.63
C GLN A 563 -28.14 -6.31 -24.31
N SER A 564 -27.67 -5.48 -25.26
CA SER A 564 -28.25 -4.16 -25.55
C SER A 564 -28.25 -3.92 -27.05
N GLN A 565 -29.42 -3.56 -27.55
CA GLN A 565 -29.86 -3.53 -28.95
C GLN A 565 -29.31 -2.32 -29.71
N ALA A 566 -28.98 -2.51 -30.99
CA ALA A 566 -29.01 -1.46 -32.00
C ALA A 566 -29.59 -2.03 -33.30
N GLN A 567 -30.65 -1.40 -33.81
CA GLN A 567 -31.21 -1.59 -35.15
C GLN A 567 -31.43 -0.19 -35.80
N PRO A 568 -31.58 -0.11 -37.14
CA PRO A 568 -30.83 0.86 -37.93
C PRO A 568 -31.68 1.82 -38.81
N GLN A 569 -30.98 2.80 -39.40
CA GLN A 569 -31.27 3.55 -40.63
C GLN A 569 -32.50 4.49 -40.70
N SER A 570 -32.23 5.74 -41.11
CA SER A 570 -32.89 6.35 -42.29
C SER A 570 -32.15 7.57 -42.81
N GLN A 571 -31.91 7.59 -44.12
CA GLN A 571 -31.44 8.69 -44.96
C GLN A 571 -32.51 9.80 -45.07
N GLN A 572 -32.09 11.07 -45.13
CA GLN A 572 -32.70 12.02 -46.05
C GLN A 572 -31.77 13.21 -46.37
N SER A 573 -31.64 13.44 -47.67
CA SER A 573 -30.89 14.49 -48.35
C SER A 573 -31.74 15.73 -48.62
N GLN A 574 -31.12 16.92 -48.65
CA GLN A 574 -31.46 18.14 -49.41
C GLN A 574 -30.38 19.20 -49.10
N GLN A 575 -29.40 19.51 -49.96
CA GLN A 575 -29.36 20.37 -51.16
C GLN A 575 -29.49 21.91 -50.95
N ALA A 576 -28.58 22.63 -51.63
CA ALA A 576 -28.54 24.04 -52.06
C ALA A 576 -27.90 25.08 -51.09
N GLU A 577 -26.68 25.55 -51.38
CA GLU A 577 -26.34 26.81 -52.11
C GLU A 577 -26.29 28.03 -51.16
N SER A 578 -25.39 29.03 -51.22
CA SER A 578 -24.27 29.42 -52.10
C SER A 578 -23.59 30.66 -51.47
N LYS A 579 -22.30 30.87 -51.78
CA LYS A 579 -21.57 32.16 -51.99
C LYS A 579 -20.21 32.28 -51.28
N SER A 580 -19.19 32.16 -52.13
CA SER A 580 -17.76 32.50 -52.00
C SER A 580 -17.56 34.05 -51.96
N PRO A 581 -16.33 34.64 -51.80
CA PRO A 581 -15.22 34.44 -52.74
C PRO A 581 -13.80 34.29 -52.16
N SER A 582 -13.07 33.48 -52.91
CA SER A 582 -11.63 33.35 -53.15
C SER A 582 -10.79 34.63 -53.26
N GLN A 583 -9.52 34.53 -52.81
CA GLN A 583 -8.29 34.85 -53.55
C GLN A 583 -7.11 34.08 -52.88
N SER A 584 -6.63 32.99 -53.51
CA SER A 584 -5.36 32.87 -54.30
C SER A 584 -4.09 32.84 -53.43
N GLN A 585 -3.07 32.00 -53.59
CA GLN A 585 -2.68 30.94 -54.53
C GLN A 585 -1.42 30.30 -53.90
N SER A 586 -1.41 28.98 -53.65
CA SER A 586 -0.60 27.95 -54.33
C SER A 586 0.93 28.04 -54.18
N GLU A 587 1.49 27.08 -53.43
CA GLU A 587 2.65 26.29 -53.85
C GLU A 587 2.60 24.92 -53.14
N SER A 588 2.20 23.89 -53.87
CA SER A 588 2.30 22.49 -53.45
C SER A 588 2.72 21.71 -54.68
N GLN A 589 4.02 21.43 -54.77
CA GLN A 589 4.57 20.52 -55.75
C GLN A 589 4.16 19.10 -55.40
N SER A 590 3.20 18.60 -56.14
CA SER A 590 2.94 17.18 -56.33
C SER A 590 4.10 16.56 -57.11
N GLN A 591 4.92 15.74 -56.45
CA GLN A 591 5.62 14.65 -57.12
C GLN A 591 4.79 13.38 -56.98
N SER A 592 4.32 12.94 -58.14
CA SER A 592 3.75 11.64 -58.44
C SER A 592 4.77 10.53 -58.20
N GLU A 593 4.45 9.60 -57.31
CA GLU A 593 4.95 8.22 -57.39
C GLU A 593 3.76 7.25 -57.39
N SER A 594 3.46 6.79 -58.61
CA SER A 594 3.06 5.44 -58.98
C SER A 594 2.43 4.54 -57.91
N GLN A 595 1.14 4.23 -58.13
CA GLN A 595 0.54 2.96 -57.73
C GLN A 595 1.43 1.77 -58.13
N PRO A 596 1.67 0.80 -57.25
CA PRO A 596 1.74 -0.59 -57.64
C PRO A 596 0.30 -1.15 -57.61
N SER A 597 -0.17 -1.46 -58.82
CA SER A 597 -0.99 -2.64 -59.13
C SER A 597 -1.41 -3.53 -57.96
N SER A 598 -2.70 -3.79 -57.88
CA SER A 598 -3.34 -4.92 -57.21
C SER A 598 -2.54 -6.22 -57.38
N GLN A 599 -1.74 -6.55 -56.36
CA GLN A 599 -1.28 -7.90 -56.10
C GLN A 599 -2.11 -8.40 -54.91
N SER A 600 -2.88 -9.46 -55.15
CA SER A 600 -3.43 -10.32 -54.12
C SER A 600 -2.36 -10.58 -53.05
N PRO A 601 -2.63 -10.46 -51.73
CA PRO A 601 -1.63 -10.88 -50.75
C PRO A 601 -1.42 -12.37 -50.97
N SER A 602 -0.24 -12.74 -51.47
CA SER A 602 0.31 -14.06 -51.28
C SER A 602 0.08 -14.44 -49.83
N ARG A 603 -0.54 -15.60 -49.56
CA ARG A 603 -0.62 -16.17 -48.21
C ARG A 603 0.79 -16.16 -47.63
N SER A 604 1.10 -15.17 -46.79
CA SER A 604 2.32 -15.16 -46.03
C SER A 604 2.28 -16.42 -45.16
N SER A 605 3.38 -17.13 -45.13
CA SER A 605 3.50 -18.27 -44.23
C SER A 605 3.31 -17.78 -42.79
N PRO A 606 2.65 -18.54 -41.90
CA PRO A 606 2.52 -18.18 -40.49
C PRO A 606 3.86 -17.81 -39.82
N SER A 607 4.97 -18.39 -40.30
CA SER A 607 6.34 -18.05 -39.91
C SER A 607 6.77 -16.63 -40.29
N GLU A 608 6.41 -16.11 -41.47
CA GLU A 608 6.76 -14.75 -41.89
C GLU A 608 5.98 -13.70 -41.10
N MET A 609 4.70 -13.96 -40.83
CA MET A 609 3.86 -13.09 -39.99
C MET A 609 4.39 -13.01 -38.54
N ARG A 610 4.83 -14.15 -38.00
CA ARG A 610 5.47 -14.22 -36.68
C ARG A 610 6.78 -13.43 -36.62
N GLN A 611 7.62 -13.53 -37.65
CA GLN A 611 8.86 -12.74 -37.73
C GLN A 611 8.59 -11.24 -37.77
N GLN A 612 7.54 -10.81 -38.50
CA GLN A 612 7.13 -9.40 -38.53
C GLN A 612 6.65 -8.91 -37.16
N LEU A 613 5.89 -9.72 -36.42
CA LEU A 613 5.41 -9.39 -35.07
C LEU A 613 6.54 -9.32 -34.05
N VAL A 614 7.56 -10.20 -34.13
CA VAL A 614 8.75 -10.14 -33.29
C VAL A 614 9.54 -8.85 -33.56
N GLU A 615 9.69 -8.48 -34.83
CA GLU A 615 10.38 -7.24 -35.20
C GLU A 615 9.60 -5.99 -34.74
N GLN A 616 8.26 -6.01 -34.85
CA GLN A 616 7.40 -4.95 -34.31
C GLN A 616 7.54 -4.80 -32.79
N GLN A 617 7.66 -5.89 -32.03
CA GLN A 617 7.88 -5.81 -30.58
C GLN A 617 9.26 -5.25 -30.24
N ARG A 618 10.29 -5.55 -31.05
CA ARG A 618 11.62 -4.92 -30.88
C ARG A 618 11.58 -3.43 -31.14
N THR A 619 10.86 -2.98 -32.17
CA THR A 619 10.70 -1.55 -32.43
C THR A 619 9.93 -0.84 -31.32
N ASN A 620 8.87 -1.48 -30.81
CA ASN A 620 8.08 -0.93 -29.72
C ASN A 620 8.87 -0.86 -28.40
N ALA A 621 9.73 -1.86 -28.12
CA ALA A 621 10.61 -1.83 -26.96
C ALA A 621 11.65 -0.70 -27.05
N ALA A 622 12.22 -0.49 -28.24
CA ALA A 622 13.14 0.62 -28.48
C ALA A 622 12.45 2.00 -28.37
N GLU A 623 11.19 2.11 -28.81
CA GLU A 623 10.37 3.32 -28.63
C GLU A 623 10.06 3.56 -27.15
N ALA A 624 9.75 2.50 -26.39
CA ALA A 624 9.54 2.57 -24.95
C ALA A 624 10.79 3.07 -24.20
N GLU A 625 11.98 2.55 -24.53
CA GLU A 625 13.24 3.02 -23.95
C GLU A 625 13.59 4.47 -24.32
N ARG A 626 13.16 4.95 -25.50
CA ARG A 626 13.32 6.35 -25.88
C ARG A 626 12.44 7.24 -25.01
N ILE A 627 11.16 6.89 -24.87
CA ILE A 627 10.20 7.62 -24.03
C ILE A 627 10.68 7.62 -22.58
N GLN A 628 11.18 6.49 -22.07
CA GLN A 628 11.76 6.40 -20.74
C GLN A 628 12.92 7.39 -20.54
N ARG A 629 13.87 7.44 -21.47
CA ARG A 629 15.01 8.37 -21.40
C ARG A 629 14.57 9.84 -21.46
N GLU A 630 13.55 10.15 -22.25
CA GLU A 630 12.96 11.49 -22.29
C GLU A 630 12.27 11.85 -20.97
N LEU A 631 11.55 10.90 -20.35
CA LEU A 631 10.94 11.06 -19.02
C LEU A 631 11.98 11.22 -17.90
N GLU A 632 13.08 10.48 -17.94
CA GLU A 632 14.20 10.61 -16.98
C GLU A 632 14.94 11.95 -17.12
N SER A 633 15.02 12.47 -18.35
CA SER A 633 15.62 13.79 -18.60
C SER A 633 14.72 14.97 -18.24
N GLY A 634 13.43 14.71 -18.03
CA GLY A 634 12.43 15.71 -17.66
C GLY A 634 12.13 15.73 -16.16
N GLU A 635 11.44 16.77 -15.70
CA GLU A 635 11.02 16.94 -14.31
C GLU A 635 9.71 16.18 -14.01
N PHE A 636 9.60 14.90 -14.38
CA PHE A 636 8.34 14.12 -14.32
C PHE A 636 8.18 13.23 -13.07
N GLY A 637 9.01 13.42 -12.05
CA GLY A 637 9.05 12.55 -10.86
C GLY A 637 9.57 11.14 -11.15
N GLU A 638 9.82 10.34 -10.13
CA GLU A 638 10.47 9.02 -10.29
C GLU A 638 9.53 7.91 -10.76
N LEU A 639 8.21 8.06 -10.57
CA LEU A 639 7.23 7.01 -10.86
C LEU A 639 6.94 6.82 -12.36
N ALA A 640 6.92 7.90 -13.14
CA ALA A 640 6.68 7.85 -14.57
C ALA A 640 7.75 7.05 -15.34
N PRO A 641 9.06 7.29 -15.16
CA PRO A 641 10.09 6.50 -15.83
C PRO A 641 10.14 5.05 -15.33
N GLN A 642 9.86 4.78 -14.05
CA GLN A 642 9.80 3.42 -13.51
C GLN A 642 8.72 2.57 -14.18
N ARG A 643 7.49 3.10 -14.27
CA ARG A 643 6.40 2.39 -14.96
C ARG A 643 6.62 2.26 -16.46
N MET A 644 7.23 3.28 -17.09
CA MET A 644 7.60 3.20 -18.49
C MET A 644 8.67 2.11 -18.74
N GLN A 645 9.58 1.93 -17.77
CA GLN A 645 10.58 0.86 -17.78
C GLN A 645 9.95 -0.53 -17.61
N GLU A 646 8.95 -0.67 -16.73
CA GLU A 646 8.17 -1.91 -16.54
C GLU A 646 7.44 -2.28 -17.85
N ALA A 647 6.74 -1.32 -18.45
CA ALA A 647 6.06 -1.52 -19.72
C ALA A 647 7.05 -1.89 -20.83
N GLY A 648 8.21 -1.22 -20.91
CA GLY A 648 9.27 -1.55 -21.87
C GLY A 648 9.83 -2.97 -21.69
N LYS A 649 10.01 -3.42 -20.44
CA LYS A 649 10.45 -4.81 -20.14
C LYS A 649 9.40 -5.82 -20.56
N ALA A 650 8.12 -5.58 -20.28
CA ALA A 650 7.02 -6.45 -20.67
C ALA A 650 6.89 -6.58 -22.20
N ILE A 651 7.05 -5.47 -22.94
CA ILE A 651 7.11 -5.44 -24.41
C ILE A 651 8.28 -6.29 -24.95
N ALA A 652 9.48 -6.14 -24.38
CA ALA A 652 10.64 -6.91 -24.76
C ALA A 652 10.47 -8.42 -24.48
N GLN A 653 9.90 -8.76 -23.33
CA GLN A 653 9.59 -10.14 -22.94
C GLN A 653 8.50 -10.75 -23.82
N SER A 654 7.50 -9.97 -24.25
CA SER A 654 6.50 -10.39 -25.22
C SER A 654 7.15 -10.82 -26.54
N GLY A 655 8.06 -10.01 -27.09
CA GLY A 655 8.79 -10.36 -28.31
C GLY A 655 9.69 -11.60 -28.17
N GLN A 656 10.33 -11.78 -27.00
CA GLN A 656 11.13 -12.96 -26.72
C GLN A 656 10.28 -14.24 -26.60
N SER A 657 9.14 -14.16 -25.90
CA SER A 657 8.19 -15.28 -25.75
C SER A 657 7.61 -15.68 -27.11
N LEU A 658 7.30 -14.69 -27.95
CA LEU A 658 6.88 -14.92 -29.32
C LEU A 658 8.01 -15.54 -30.17
N SER A 659 9.28 -15.22 -29.93
CA SER A 659 10.38 -15.90 -30.64
C SER A 659 10.58 -17.37 -30.23
N LYS A 660 10.13 -17.73 -29.02
CA LYS A 660 10.23 -19.08 -28.42
C LYS A 660 8.98 -19.94 -28.63
N GLU A 661 8.09 -19.55 -29.55
CA GLU A 661 6.84 -20.28 -29.82
C GLU A 661 5.81 -20.28 -28.68
N ASN A 662 5.94 -19.38 -27.71
CA ASN A 662 4.97 -19.24 -26.60
C ASN A 662 4.05 -18.03 -26.81
N ASP A 663 2.96 -18.25 -27.56
CA ASP A 663 2.00 -17.20 -27.95
C ASP A 663 1.15 -16.68 -26.79
N ALA A 664 0.84 -17.53 -25.80
CA ALA A 664 0.00 -17.17 -24.66
C ALA A 664 0.71 -16.16 -23.76
N ASP A 665 1.95 -16.48 -23.34
CA ASP A 665 2.77 -15.59 -22.51
C ASP A 665 3.10 -14.29 -23.27
N ALA A 666 3.29 -14.35 -24.60
CA ALA A 666 3.54 -13.15 -25.40
C ALA A 666 2.35 -12.18 -25.40
N ILE A 667 1.12 -12.70 -25.44
CA ILE A 667 -0.11 -11.89 -25.39
C ILE A 667 -0.30 -11.31 -23.98
N GLU A 668 -0.12 -12.11 -22.93
CA GLU A 668 -0.27 -11.66 -21.55
C GLU A 668 0.70 -10.51 -21.22
N GLN A 669 1.96 -10.64 -21.61
CA GLN A 669 2.97 -9.59 -21.40
C GLN A 669 2.65 -8.30 -22.20
N ALA A 670 2.09 -8.43 -23.40
CA ALA A 670 1.67 -7.27 -24.20
C ALA A 670 0.42 -6.58 -23.62
N GLU A 671 -0.52 -7.35 -23.02
CA GLU A 671 -1.68 -6.80 -22.31
C GLU A 671 -1.28 -6.07 -21.02
N SER A 672 -0.35 -6.63 -20.26
CA SER A 672 0.23 -5.97 -19.07
C SER A 672 0.89 -4.65 -19.44
N ALA A 673 1.72 -4.65 -20.51
CA ALA A 673 2.35 -3.43 -21.00
C ALA A 673 1.32 -2.38 -21.45
N ALA A 674 0.25 -2.78 -22.14
CA ALA A 674 -0.80 -1.85 -22.56
C ALA A 674 -1.53 -1.24 -21.35
N ALA A 675 -1.80 -2.03 -20.29
CA ALA A 675 -2.44 -1.55 -19.08
C ALA A 675 -1.56 -0.56 -18.29
N GLU A 676 -0.25 -0.79 -18.25
CA GLU A 676 0.70 0.13 -17.62
C GLU A 676 0.82 1.45 -18.39
N LEU A 677 0.86 1.39 -19.73
CA LEU A 677 0.90 2.59 -20.59
C LEU A 677 -0.39 3.42 -20.55
N GLU A 678 -1.55 2.82 -20.26
CA GLU A 678 -2.81 3.56 -20.09
C GLU A 678 -2.99 4.17 -18.70
N ARG A 679 -2.26 3.65 -17.71
CA ARG A 679 -2.24 4.20 -16.34
C ARG A 679 -1.26 5.37 -16.19
N LEU A 680 -0.31 5.50 -17.10
CA LEU A 680 0.59 6.64 -17.28
C LEU A 680 -0.10 7.76 -18.05
#